data_AF-A0A0E0FPJ4-F1
#
_entry.id   AF-A0A0E0FPJ4-F1
#
_cell.length_a   1.000
_cell.length_b   1.000
_cell.length_c   1.000
_cell.angle_alpha   90.00
_cell.angle_beta   90.00
_cell.angle_gamma   90.00
#
_symmetry.space_group_name_H-M   'P 1'
#
loop_
_entity.id
_entity.type
_entity.pdbx_description
1 polymer ?
#
loop_
_entity_poly.entity_id
_entity_poly.type
_entity_poly.pdbx_seq_one_letter_code
_entity_poly.pdbx_strand_id
1 'polypeptide(L)'
;MAARAEAAAAAPRPLQAAAIGVCAETGFWDALRRLKLDVLGTDDSPIPITGYYTPRQYEKIASLFRICPESILPPSANSFGDRNNCPVPGTLLNTNNMRGFQNLDRALLLKAEAKKILHDIKSGKVEENPALLLRFLVISFADLKNWKVYYNVAFPSLIFDSKITLLSLKLASQVLKQEEATSLSNAFTEWRKSSETTVVPFFLINISPDSSATIRQLKDWKACQGNGQKLLFGFYDHGNRGFPGWALRNYIAFVSLRWKIEKVHFFCYREKRGRPDIQQSLVGEASFPAPHGWDEPVYVPEAIGWEGETAGKESKEMKPKEIDLSSINPASQDEEKQLMHLKLMGWRHFPVNLDKLAGVRCLLLGAGTLGCEVARLLMTWGVRKLTVVDDGCVSMSDLVKQSLYTDKDCGVPRVTAIVPHLKERCSAVEVEGIQMGIPKLEYNISASKISSITDDCKRLQTLVDSNDVVFLLNETWEGMWLPTLLCADKNKIAITVLLGYDNYLVMRHGAGPGTKSGGMDEGIAQIENLSTQDALGRQRLGCCFCSDTTSLVNSDHNGALDQQSAVILPGLTSVASGKAVELFARMLHHPDEIHAPGDIAGTDTEHQLGLLPHQMQGSLSKCVLSTVLCNSSSNCIACSNAVLSEYRRRGFDFVTQAITCPTYLKDLTGISDLKKPFASKISASIPVSKTSASIPVNLEKLSSARCLLLGAGTLGCDVARILMDCGVRKLTVVDSGRVVVSNLARQSLYTSDDRDSPKASAILGRLRERCPSVDAKGIKMEIPMPGHPVSPNEAVSVLEDCKRLQELVSSHDAVFLLTDTRESRWLPTLLCANENKIAITAALGYDSYLVMRHGAGPGTNCGSPDVVAAADTLSAEDVLGRQRLGCYFCNDVVAPVDSVSNRTLDQQCTVTRPGLASITSGCAADLFTRMLHHPDGIHAPGEIAGTSSEGPLGLLPHQIRGSLSQYNLLTLLGYSSSNCTACSNAVLSEYRRRGMDFVMQVINEPTYLEDLTGLTDLMKSAAYSQVEWIDEVDDDDEMDI
;
A
#
# COMPACT_ATOMS: atom_id res chain seq x y z
N MET A 1 -14.13 -23.72 48.27
CA MET A 1 -15.35 -24.50 48.58
C MET A 1 -15.54 -25.64 47.56
N ALA A 2 -14.60 -26.60 47.48
CA ALA A 2 -14.58 -27.61 46.42
C ALA A 2 -14.51 -29.05 46.95
N ALA A 3 -15.11 -29.32 48.12
CA ALA A 3 -15.18 -30.66 48.70
C ALA A 3 -16.48 -30.80 49.52
N ARG A 4 -17.61 -31.04 48.83
CA ARG A 4 -18.86 -31.59 49.37
C ARG A 4 -19.86 -31.82 48.23
N ALA A 5 -19.64 -32.89 47.46
CA ALA A 5 -20.64 -33.45 46.55
C ALA A 5 -20.29 -34.90 46.21
N GLU A 6 -20.10 -35.75 47.22
CA GLU A 6 -20.10 -37.20 47.05
C GLU A 6 -21.28 -37.80 47.83
N ALA A 7 -21.96 -38.73 47.17
CA ALA A 7 -22.98 -39.65 47.68
C ALA A 7 -24.32 -39.06 48.17
N ALA A 8 -25.14 -38.57 47.23
CA ALA A 8 -26.59 -38.66 47.33
C ALA A 8 -27.14 -39.12 45.96
N ALA A 9 -28.00 -40.14 45.93
CA ALA A 9 -28.74 -40.49 44.72
C ALA A 9 -29.55 -39.25 44.31
N ALA A 10 -29.18 -38.62 43.19
CA ALA A 10 -29.78 -37.36 42.76
C ALA A 10 -31.30 -37.57 42.59
N ALA A 11 -32.10 -36.77 43.30
CA ALA A 11 -33.55 -36.81 43.19
C ALA A 11 -34.00 -36.58 41.72
N PRO A 12 -35.13 -37.17 41.28
CA PRO A 12 -35.68 -36.95 39.95
C PRO A 12 -35.80 -35.45 39.67
N ARG A 13 -35.21 -34.99 38.56
CA ARG A 13 -35.18 -33.56 38.18
C ARG A 13 -35.55 -33.37 36.71
N PRO A 14 -36.01 -32.19 36.29
CA PRO A 14 -36.27 -31.93 34.87
C PRO A 14 -34.99 -32.06 34.03
N LEU A 15 -35.09 -32.64 32.83
CA LEU A 15 -33.98 -32.73 31.88
C LEU A 15 -33.57 -31.33 31.39
N GLN A 16 -32.46 -30.84 31.93
CA GLN A 16 -31.75 -29.67 31.42
C GLN A 16 -30.74 -30.13 30.37
N ALA A 17 -30.73 -29.46 29.23
CA ALA A 17 -29.83 -29.76 28.14
C ALA A 17 -29.17 -28.46 27.63
N ALA A 18 -27.97 -28.57 27.07
CA ALA A 18 -27.18 -27.43 26.64
C ALA A 18 -27.48 -27.04 25.19
N ALA A 19 -27.51 -25.72 24.94
CA ALA A 19 -27.69 -25.14 23.61
C ALA A 19 -26.50 -25.43 22.69
N ILE A 20 -26.77 -25.50 21.38
CA ILE A 20 -25.74 -25.61 20.34
C ILE A 20 -25.22 -24.20 20.03
N GLY A 21 -23.91 -23.98 20.17
CA GLY A 21 -23.26 -22.75 19.70
C GLY A 21 -22.87 -22.85 18.22
N VAL A 22 -22.86 -21.73 17.50
CA VAL A 22 -22.53 -21.67 16.07
C VAL A 22 -21.21 -20.95 15.83
N CYS A 23 -20.43 -21.47 14.88
CA CYS A 23 -19.32 -20.79 14.24
C CYS A 23 -19.63 -20.70 12.73
N ALA A 24 -20.04 -19.51 12.27
CA ALA A 24 -20.25 -19.25 10.85
C ALA A 24 -19.02 -18.54 10.29
N GLU A 25 -18.40 -19.14 9.28
CA GLU A 25 -17.18 -18.62 8.66
C GLU A 25 -17.44 -17.38 7.80
N THR A 26 -16.47 -16.47 7.74
CA THR A 26 -16.58 -15.25 6.92
C THR A 26 -16.85 -15.55 5.45
N GLY A 27 -16.28 -16.64 4.93
CA GLY A 27 -16.49 -17.06 3.54
C GLY A 27 -17.92 -17.52 3.23
N PHE A 28 -18.68 -18.05 4.22
CA PHE A 28 -20.10 -18.34 4.04
C PHE A 28 -20.91 -17.06 3.76
N TRP A 29 -20.63 -16.00 4.52
CA TRP A 29 -21.33 -14.73 4.38
C TRP A 29 -20.98 -14.01 3.07
N ASP A 30 -19.73 -14.07 2.61
CA ASP A 30 -19.36 -13.55 1.29
C ASP A 30 -20.00 -14.37 0.16
N ALA A 31 -20.06 -15.71 0.29
CA ALA A 31 -20.78 -16.55 -0.67
C ALA A 31 -22.28 -16.22 -0.73
N LEU A 32 -22.93 -15.97 0.43
CA LEU A 32 -24.32 -15.52 0.50
C LEU A 32 -24.51 -14.16 -0.18
N ARG A 33 -23.60 -13.20 0.07
CA ARG A 33 -23.63 -11.87 -0.53
C ARG A 33 -23.58 -11.95 -2.06
N ARG A 34 -22.67 -12.76 -2.61
CA ARG A 34 -22.56 -13.00 -4.05
C ARG A 34 -23.80 -13.68 -4.60
N LEU A 35 -24.27 -14.74 -3.96
CA LEU A 35 -25.51 -15.43 -4.36
C LEU A 35 -26.70 -14.47 -4.38
N LYS A 36 -26.81 -13.57 -3.40
CA LYS A 36 -27.88 -12.57 -3.33
C LYS A 36 -27.80 -11.55 -4.46
N LEU A 37 -26.60 -11.08 -4.79
CA LEU A 37 -26.37 -10.08 -5.83
C LEU A 37 -26.51 -10.66 -7.24
N ASP A 38 -25.92 -11.83 -7.48
CA ASP A 38 -25.69 -12.38 -8.82
C ASP A 38 -26.82 -13.32 -9.28
N VAL A 39 -27.56 -13.93 -8.33
CA VAL A 39 -28.54 -14.97 -8.62
C VAL A 39 -29.93 -14.67 -8.06
N LEU A 40 -30.06 -14.45 -6.75
CA LEU A 40 -31.37 -14.37 -6.10
C LEU A 40 -32.07 -13.02 -6.36
N GLY A 41 -31.32 -11.93 -6.46
CA GLY A 41 -31.90 -10.59 -6.62
C GLY A 41 -32.90 -10.27 -5.51
N THR A 42 -34.18 -10.11 -5.86
CA THR A 42 -35.28 -9.86 -4.91
C THR A 42 -35.95 -11.12 -4.36
N ASP A 43 -35.55 -12.32 -4.79
CA ASP A 43 -36.11 -13.57 -4.26
C ASP A 43 -35.65 -13.78 -2.81
N ASP A 44 -36.61 -13.96 -1.92
CA ASP A 44 -36.42 -14.27 -0.49
C ASP A 44 -36.97 -15.65 -0.12
N SER A 45 -37.18 -16.52 -1.12
CA SER A 45 -37.58 -17.91 -0.92
C SER A 45 -36.56 -18.68 -0.08
N PRO A 46 -37.01 -19.62 0.79
CA PRO A 46 -36.09 -20.39 1.62
C PRO A 46 -35.16 -21.29 0.80
N ILE A 47 -33.87 -21.30 1.14
CA ILE A 47 -32.82 -22.04 0.44
C ILE A 47 -32.35 -23.22 1.30
N PRO A 48 -32.26 -24.44 0.77
CA PRO A 48 -31.67 -25.56 1.51
C PRO A 48 -30.16 -25.37 1.66
N ILE A 49 -29.65 -25.53 2.88
CA ILE A 49 -28.22 -25.44 3.20
C ILE A 49 -27.77 -26.64 4.03
N THR A 50 -26.47 -26.93 4.05
CA THR A 50 -25.89 -28.01 4.87
C THR A 50 -24.88 -27.46 5.86
N GLY A 51 -25.07 -27.71 7.15
CA GLY A 51 -24.09 -27.35 8.19
C GLY A 51 -23.41 -28.59 8.75
N TYR A 52 -22.33 -28.41 9.51
CA TYR A 52 -21.49 -29.52 9.97
C TYR A 52 -21.34 -29.52 11.48
N TYR A 53 -21.62 -30.66 12.11
CA TYR A 53 -21.37 -30.86 13.52
C TYR A 53 -20.17 -31.77 13.76
N THR A 54 -19.49 -31.55 14.89
CA THR A 54 -18.36 -32.37 15.34
C THR A 54 -18.62 -32.85 16.76
N PRO A 55 -18.43 -34.14 17.09
CA PRO A 55 -18.50 -34.60 18.47
C PRO A 55 -17.52 -33.84 19.36
N ARG A 56 -17.85 -33.67 20.65
CA ARG A 56 -16.98 -32.94 21.58
C ARG A 56 -15.61 -33.58 21.70
N GLN A 57 -14.54 -32.80 21.44
CA GLN A 57 -13.15 -33.27 21.50
C GLN A 57 -12.34 -32.73 22.69
N TYR A 58 -12.85 -31.70 23.37
CA TYR A 58 -12.14 -30.98 24.45
C TYR A 58 -12.99 -30.88 25.72
N GLU A 59 -12.33 -31.06 26.87
CA GLU A 59 -12.97 -31.11 28.19
C GLU A 59 -13.52 -29.74 28.66
N LYS A 60 -12.93 -28.63 28.23
CA LYS A 60 -13.31 -27.28 28.71
C LYS A 60 -14.17 -26.47 27.74
N ILE A 61 -14.30 -26.89 26.49
CA ILE A 61 -14.94 -26.12 25.40
C ILE A 61 -16.05 -26.98 24.78
N ALA A 62 -17.24 -26.40 24.61
CA ALA A 62 -18.33 -27.05 23.89
C ALA A 62 -18.04 -27.09 22.37
N SER A 63 -18.44 -28.13 21.66
CA SER A 63 -18.31 -28.18 20.19
C SER A 63 -19.18 -27.10 19.55
N LEU A 64 -18.63 -26.38 18.57
CA LEU A 64 -19.39 -25.42 17.77
C LEU A 64 -19.92 -26.09 16.50
N PHE A 65 -21.16 -25.77 16.13
CA PHE A 65 -21.74 -26.09 14.84
C PHE A 65 -21.16 -25.18 13.77
N ARG A 66 -20.60 -25.75 12.70
CA ARG A 66 -19.90 -24.99 11.65
C ARG A 66 -20.79 -24.77 10.44
N ILE A 67 -20.73 -23.55 9.91
CA ILE A 67 -21.32 -23.15 8.64
C ILE A 67 -20.18 -22.57 7.79
N CYS A 68 -19.92 -23.20 6.64
CA CYS A 68 -18.76 -22.96 5.78
C CYS A 68 -19.23 -22.48 4.39
N PRO A 69 -18.35 -21.96 3.50
CA PRO A 69 -18.74 -21.52 2.15
C PRO A 69 -19.50 -22.58 1.35
N GLU A 70 -19.14 -23.85 1.52
CA GLU A 70 -19.73 -24.99 0.83
C GLU A 70 -21.16 -25.28 1.31
N SER A 71 -21.58 -24.73 2.45
CA SER A 71 -22.91 -24.93 3.04
C SER A 71 -24.05 -24.38 2.17
N ILE A 72 -23.78 -23.45 1.25
CA ILE A 72 -24.77 -22.81 0.38
C ILE A 72 -25.09 -23.66 -0.86
N LEU A 73 -24.18 -24.55 -1.24
CA LEU A 73 -24.40 -25.45 -2.38
C LEU A 73 -25.24 -26.66 -1.94
N PRO A 74 -26.16 -27.16 -2.78
CA PRO A 74 -26.79 -28.45 -2.54
C PRO A 74 -25.69 -29.50 -2.41
N PRO A 75 -25.74 -30.42 -1.42
CA PRO A 75 -24.73 -31.44 -1.28
C PRO A 75 -24.68 -32.27 -2.58
N SER A 76 -23.51 -32.27 -3.25
CA SER A 76 -23.29 -33.18 -4.38
C SER A 76 -23.47 -34.61 -3.89
N ALA A 77 -23.94 -35.52 -4.75
CA ALA A 77 -24.16 -36.93 -4.38
C ALA A 77 -22.92 -37.65 -3.79
N ASN A 78 -21.73 -37.03 -3.90
CA ASN A 78 -20.44 -37.54 -3.41
C ASN A 78 -19.89 -36.83 -2.17
N SER A 79 -20.57 -35.84 -1.57
CA SER A 79 -20.09 -35.21 -0.33
C SER A 79 -20.46 -36.05 0.89
N PHE A 80 -19.89 -37.24 1.01
CA PHE A 80 -19.92 -38.00 2.24
C PHE A 80 -19.14 -37.19 3.28
N GLY A 81 -19.83 -36.68 4.30
CA GLY A 81 -19.16 -35.99 5.40
C GLY A 81 -18.11 -36.89 6.04
N ASP A 82 -17.24 -36.30 6.87
CA ASP A 82 -16.18 -37.04 7.53
C ASP A 82 -16.37 -37.08 9.05
N ARG A 83 -15.41 -37.71 9.74
CA ARG A 83 -15.37 -37.83 11.19
C ARG A 83 -15.58 -36.50 11.93
N ASN A 84 -15.06 -35.41 11.37
CA ASN A 84 -15.12 -34.07 11.91
C ASN A 84 -16.22 -33.21 11.26
N ASN A 85 -16.80 -33.64 10.15
CA ASN A 85 -17.78 -32.90 9.36
C ASN A 85 -19.04 -33.73 9.14
N CYS A 86 -19.78 -34.00 10.21
CA CYS A 86 -21.03 -34.75 10.10
C CYS A 86 -22.14 -33.79 9.61
N PRO A 87 -22.79 -34.06 8.45
CA PRO A 87 -23.67 -33.10 7.81
C PRO A 87 -25.05 -33.06 8.47
N VAL A 88 -25.62 -31.85 8.55
CA VAL A 88 -26.96 -31.58 9.08
C VAL A 88 -27.71 -30.73 8.05
N PRO A 89 -28.94 -31.12 7.68
CA PRO A 89 -29.76 -30.32 6.77
C PRO A 89 -30.28 -29.06 7.48
N GLY A 90 -30.31 -27.94 6.76
CA GLY A 90 -30.88 -26.70 7.24
C GLY A 90 -31.54 -25.85 6.17
N THR A 91 -32.14 -24.75 6.61
CA THR A 91 -32.84 -23.78 5.77
C THR A 91 -32.23 -22.40 5.99
N LEU A 92 -31.95 -21.66 4.91
CA LEU A 92 -31.54 -20.26 4.94
C LEU A 92 -32.67 -19.40 4.40
N LEU A 93 -33.09 -18.41 5.18
CA LEU A 93 -34.03 -17.37 4.77
C LEU A 93 -33.32 -16.02 4.79
N ASN A 94 -33.03 -15.46 3.63
CA ASN A 94 -32.42 -14.14 3.51
C ASN A 94 -33.46 -13.12 3.04
N THR A 95 -33.78 -12.13 3.87
CA THR A 95 -34.73 -11.07 3.49
C THR A 95 -34.06 -9.98 2.65
N ASN A 96 -34.87 -9.20 1.95
CA ASN A 96 -34.39 -8.12 1.09
C ASN A 96 -34.05 -6.82 1.83
N ASN A 97 -34.57 -6.64 3.05
CA ASN A 97 -34.38 -5.41 3.81
C ASN A 97 -34.44 -5.67 5.33
N MET A 98 -33.79 -4.79 6.09
CA MET A 98 -33.73 -4.85 7.55
C MET A 98 -35.11 -4.92 8.21
N ARG A 99 -36.10 -4.17 7.69
CA ARG A 99 -37.47 -4.18 8.23
C ARG A 99 -38.12 -5.56 8.09
N GLY A 100 -37.95 -6.20 6.94
CA GLY A 100 -38.42 -7.56 6.69
C GLY A 100 -37.77 -8.55 7.64
N PHE A 101 -36.46 -8.44 7.86
CA PHE A 101 -35.72 -9.28 8.82
C PHE A 101 -36.21 -9.12 10.26
N GLN A 102 -36.46 -7.89 10.69
CA GLN A 102 -36.96 -7.58 12.04
C GLN A 102 -38.40 -8.05 12.26
N ASN A 103 -39.24 -8.01 11.21
CA ASN A 103 -40.65 -8.38 11.27
C ASN A 103 -40.92 -9.88 11.05
N LEU A 104 -39.89 -10.71 10.84
CA LEU A 104 -40.07 -12.16 10.70
C LEU A 104 -40.70 -12.75 11.97
N ASP A 105 -41.76 -13.54 11.79
CA ASP A 105 -42.32 -14.34 12.88
C ASP A 105 -41.42 -15.54 13.19
N ARG A 106 -40.48 -15.31 14.12
CA ARG A 106 -39.48 -16.30 14.54
C ARG A 106 -40.11 -17.55 15.17
N ALA A 107 -41.27 -17.42 15.81
CA ALA A 107 -41.96 -18.54 16.43
C ALA A 107 -42.61 -19.43 15.36
N LEU A 108 -43.24 -18.82 14.35
CA LEU A 108 -43.82 -19.55 13.21
C LEU A 108 -42.74 -20.28 12.40
N LEU A 109 -41.61 -19.62 12.12
CA LEU A 109 -40.49 -20.24 11.41
C LEU A 109 -39.92 -21.45 12.17
N LEU A 110 -39.74 -21.32 13.49
CA LEU A 110 -39.26 -22.43 14.31
C LEU A 110 -40.26 -23.58 14.36
N LYS A 111 -41.57 -23.28 14.45
CA LYS A 111 -42.66 -24.26 14.38
C LYS A 111 -42.71 -24.98 13.02
N ALA A 112 -42.41 -24.28 11.92
CA ALA A 112 -42.34 -24.88 10.59
C ALA A 112 -41.21 -25.91 10.48
N GLU A 113 -40.03 -25.64 11.06
CA GLU A 113 -38.94 -26.62 11.11
C GLU A 113 -39.24 -27.79 12.06
N ALA A 114 -39.87 -27.52 13.21
CA ALA A 114 -40.33 -28.56 14.14
C ALA A 114 -41.32 -29.53 13.48
N LYS A 115 -42.23 -29.01 12.64
CA LYS A 115 -43.16 -29.81 11.83
C LYS A 115 -42.42 -30.77 10.89
N LYS A 116 -41.31 -30.35 10.28
CA LYS A 116 -40.50 -31.23 9.42
C LYS A 116 -39.89 -32.38 10.21
N ILE A 117 -39.33 -32.10 11.40
CA ILE A 117 -38.78 -33.15 12.29
C ILE A 117 -39.86 -34.16 12.66
N LEU A 118 -41.04 -33.68 13.09
CA LEU A 118 -42.15 -34.57 13.47
C LEU A 118 -42.63 -35.43 12.29
N HIS A 119 -42.73 -34.84 11.10
CA HIS A 119 -43.11 -35.56 9.89
C HIS A 119 -42.11 -36.69 9.55
N ASP A 120 -40.81 -36.41 9.64
CA ASP A 120 -39.76 -37.40 9.38
C ASP A 120 -39.75 -38.53 10.41
N ILE A 121 -40.05 -38.22 11.68
CA ILE A 121 -40.28 -39.23 12.73
C ILE A 121 -41.49 -40.11 12.36
N LYS A 122 -42.65 -39.50 12.07
CA LYS A 122 -43.89 -40.24 11.77
C LYS A 122 -43.77 -41.13 10.53
N SER A 123 -43.14 -40.62 9.48
CA SER A 123 -42.94 -41.34 8.21
C SER A 123 -41.96 -42.50 8.29
N GLY A 124 -41.16 -42.60 9.35
CA GLY A 124 -40.15 -43.66 9.52
C GLY A 124 -38.81 -43.38 8.84
N LYS A 125 -38.67 -42.27 8.10
CA LYS A 125 -37.42 -41.89 7.42
C LYS A 125 -36.22 -41.75 8.36
N VAL A 126 -36.47 -41.43 9.62
CA VAL A 126 -35.44 -41.33 10.67
C VAL A 126 -34.73 -42.67 10.94
N GLU A 127 -35.41 -43.80 10.75
CA GLU A 127 -34.82 -45.14 10.94
C GLU A 127 -33.72 -45.40 9.90
N GLU A 128 -33.89 -44.89 8.68
CA GLU A 128 -32.92 -44.98 7.59
C GLU A 128 -31.86 -43.87 7.66
N ASN A 129 -32.27 -42.63 7.94
CA ASN A 129 -31.38 -41.47 8.08
C ASN A 129 -31.61 -40.75 9.41
N PRO A 130 -30.88 -41.14 10.47
CA PRO A 130 -31.03 -40.53 11.79
C PRO A 130 -30.66 -39.04 11.84
N ALA A 131 -29.91 -38.52 10.86
CA ALA A 131 -29.51 -37.11 10.82
C ALA A 131 -30.71 -36.16 10.65
N LEU A 132 -31.86 -36.64 10.16
CA LEU A 132 -33.08 -35.84 10.02
C LEU A 132 -33.68 -35.36 11.36
N LEU A 133 -33.24 -35.95 12.49
CA LEU A 133 -33.56 -35.46 13.83
C LEU A 133 -32.82 -34.17 14.20
N LEU A 134 -31.75 -33.85 13.47
CA LEU A 134 -31.03 -32.59 13.56
C LEU A 134 -31.41 -31.73 12.36
N ARG A 135 -31.88 -30.52 12.64
CA ARG A 135 -32.11 -29.49 11.63
C ARG A 135 -31.63 -28.15 12.18
N PHE A 136 -31.34 -27.21 11.29
CA PHE A 136 -31.05 -25.84 11.69
C PHE A 136 -31.67 -24.82 10.73
N LEU A 137 -31.90 -23.61 11.22
CA LEU A 137 -32.46 -22.50 10.47
C LEU A 137 -31.55 -21.30 10.61
N VAL A 138 -31.23 -20.64 9.49
CA VAL A 138 -30.55 -19.35 9.47
C VAL A 138 -31.50 -18.32 8.90
N ILE A 139 -31.77 -17.27 9.65
CA ILE A 139 -32.43 -16.07 9.12
C ILE A 139 -31.37 -14.97 8.96
N SER A 140 -31.41 -14.24 7.85
CA SER A 140 -30.40 -13.23 7.56
C SER A 140 -30.92 -12.04 6.76
N PHE A 141 -30.17 -10.94 6.81
CA PHE A 141 -30.27 -9.80 5.92
C PHE A 141 -28.85 -9.33 5.57
N ALA A 142 -28.52 -9.35 4.28
CA ALA A 142 -27.26 -8.85 3.76
C ALA A 142 -27.39 -7.39 3.29
N ASP A 143 -26.76 -6.47 4.01
CA ASP A 143 -26.57 -5.08 3.57
C ASP A 143 -25.38 -5.01 2.61
N LEU A 144 -25.67 -5.19 1.33
CA LEU A 144 -24.69 -5.23 0.25
C LEU A 144 -23.91 -3.91 0.11
N LYS A 145 -24.49 -2.78 0.54
CA LYS A 145 -23.88 -1.45 0.39
C LYS A 145 -22.85 -1.20 1.49
N ASN A 146 -23.20 -1.54 2.72
CA ASN A 146 -22.33 -1.32 3.88
C ASN A 146 -21.44 -2.52 4.19
N TRP A 147 -21.46 -3.57 3.35
CA TRP A 147 -20.70 -4.81 3.55
C TRP A 147 -20.98 -5.48 4.90
N LYS A 148 -22.24 -5.46 5.34
CA LYS A 148 -22.65 -6.03 6.63
C LYS A 148 -23.69 -7.12 6.47
N VAL A 149 -23.60 -8.17 7.28
CA VAL A 149 -24.63 -9.22 7.32
C VAL A 149 -25.17 -9.36 8.73
N TYR A 150 -26.49 -9.30 8.85
CA TYR A 150 -27.22 -9.49 10.09
C TYR A 150 -27.87 -10.86 10.08
N TYR A 151 -27.74 -11.65 11.15
CA TYR A 151 -28.28 -13.01 11.17
C TYR A 151 -28.64 -13.52 12.58
N ASN A 152 -29.50 -14.54 12.60
CA ASN A 152 -29.77 -15.39 13.75
C ASN A 152 -29.84 -16.85 13.31
N VAL A 153 -29.44 -17.77 14.19
CA VAL A 153 -29.45 -19.22 13.94
C VAL A 153 -30.32 -19.93 14.98
N ALA A 154 -31.06 -20.94 14.56
CA ALA A 154 -31.87 -21.79 15.43
C ALA A 154 -31.63 -23.28 15.18
N PHE A 155 -31.72 -24.06 16.26
CA PHE A 155 -31.69 -25.52 16.27
C PHE A 155 -32.99 -26.06 16.89
N PRO A 156 -34.04 -26.30 16.09
CA PRO A 156 -35.34 -26.77 16.57
C PRO A 156 -35.23 -28.03 17.45
N SER A 157 -35.67 -27.89 18.70
CA SER A 157 -35.78 -28.96 19.68
C SER A 157 -37.21 -29.04 20.19
N LEU A 158 -37.85 -30.20 20.03
CA LEU A 158 -39.25 -30.40 20.39
C LEU A 158 -39.46 -30.33 21.91
N ILE A 159 -40.54 -29.66 22.36
CA ILE A 159 -40.93 -29.52 23.77
C ILE A 159 -42.09 -30.47 24.06
N PHE A 160 -41.95 -31.28 25.11
CA PHE A 160 -43.02 -32.14 25.61
C PHE A 160 -43.96 -31.34 26.51
N ASP A 161 -45.28 -31.55 26.38
CA ASP A 161 -46.29 -30.93 27.25
C ASP A 161 -46.08 -31.30 28.73
N SER A 162 -45.61 -32.53 28.98
CA SER A 162 -45.18 -33.01 30.29
C SER A 162 -43.65 -33.07 30.37
N LYS A 163 -43.08 -32.59 31.49
CA LYS A 163 -41.61 -32.48 31.63
C LYS A 163 -40.92 -33.84 31.57
N ILE A 164 -39.90 -33.96 30.71
CA ILE A 164 -38.97 -35.11 30.71
C ILE A 164 -38.23 -35.12 32.05
N THR A 165 -38.34 -36.22 32.79
CA THR A 165 -37.73 -36.39 34.11
C THR A 165 -36.43 -37.18 33.97
N LEU A 166 -35.32 -36.55 34.34
CA LEU A 166 -34.01 -37.16 34.44
C LEU A 166 -33.89 -37.90 35.78
N LEU A 167 -33.79 -39.23 35.72
CA LEU A 167 -33.72 -40.12 36.87
C LEU A 167 -32.27 -40.29 37.34
N SER A 168 -31.33 -40.43 36.39
CA SER A 168 -29.91 -40.52 36.71
C SER A 168 -29.05 -39.95 35.58
N LEU A 169 -27.89 -39.38 35.93
CA LEU A 169 -26.88 -38.95 34.97
C LEU A 169 -25.51 -39.03 35.63
N LYS A 170 -24.65 -39.92 35.14
CA LYS A 170 -23.32 -40.19 35.69
C LYS A 170 -22.30 -40.31 34.56
N LEU A 171 -21.00 -40.24 34.90
CA LEU A 171 -19.94 -40.54 33.94
C LEU A 171 -20.04 -42.00 33.51
N ALA A 172 -19.79 -42.29 32.24
CA ALA A 172 -19.85 -43.66 31.73
C ALA A 172 -18.88 -44.59 32.46
N SER A 173 -17.70 -44.09 32.84
CA SER A 173 -16.71 -44.79 33.68
C SER A 173 -17.22 -45.21 35.06
N GLN A 174 -18.26 -44.58 35.60
CA GLN A 174 -18.86 -44.91 36.89
C GLN A 174 -20.00 -45.93 36.77
N VAL A 175 -20.51 -46.17 35.56
CA VAL A 175 -21.70 -47.00 35.30
C VAL A 175 -21.36 -48.29 34.57
N LEU A 176 -20.32 -48.28 33.74
CA LEU A 176 -19.85 -49.44 32.98
C LEU A 176 -18.74 -50.17 33.73
N LYS A 177 -18.74 -51.50 33.67
CA LYS A 177 -17.61 -52.31 34.15
C LYS A 177 -16.39 -52.06 33.26
N GLN A 178 -15.19 -52.33 33.79
CA GLN A 178 -13.94 -52.11 33.04
C GLN A 178 -13.89 -52.89 31.71
N GLU A 179 -14.41 -54.12 31.69
CA GLU A 179 -14.52 -54.96 30.50
C GLU A 179 -15.51 -54.37 29.48
N GLU A 180 -16.70 -53.98 29.93
CA GLU A 180 -17.73 -53.33 29.10
C GLU A 180 -17.21 -52.02 28.48
N ALA A 181 -16.52 -51.19 29.28
CA ALA A 181 -15.95 -49.92 28.84
C ALA A 181 -14.87 -50.12 27.77
N THR A 182 -14.04 -51.16 27.92
CA THR A 182 -12.98 -51.49 26.96
C THR A 182 -13.57 -52.01 25.65
N SER A 183 -14.54 -52.94 25.74
CA SER A 183 -15.25 -53.46 24.57
C SER A 183 -15.99 -52.34 23.81
N LEU A 184 -16.68 -51.46 24.55
CA LEU A 184 -17.41 -50.33 23.98
C LEU A 184 -16.47 -49.31 23.29
N SER A 185 -15.32 -49.03 23.88
CA SER A 185 -14.30 -48.16 23.27
C SER A 185 -13.78 -48.72 21.94
N ASN A 186 -13.55 -50.04 21.87
CA ASN A 186 -13.13 -50.71 20.64
C ASN A 186 -14.22 -50.66 19.57
N ALA A 187 -15.48 -50.98 19.94
CA ALA A 187 -16.62 -50.91 19.04
C ALA A 187 -16.80 -49.49 18.46
N PHE A 188 -16.68 -48.44 19.28
CA PHE A 188 -16.74 -47.05 18.80
C PHE A 188 -15.57 -46.68 17.89
N THR A 189 -14.39 -47.25 18.14
CA THR A 189 -13.23 -47.02 17.29
C THR A 189 -13.44 -47.60 15.89
N GLU A 190 -14.06 -48.76 15.78
CA GLU A 190 -14.44 -49.35 14.49
C GLU A 190 -15.59 -48.58 13.83
N TRP A 191 -16.64 -48.25 14.60
CA TRP A 191 -17.77 -47.45 14.13
C TRP A 191 -17.36 -46.11 13.51
N ARG A 192 -16.35 -45.45 14.09
CA ARG A 192 -15.80 -44.16 13.62
C ARG A 192 -14.73 -44.28 12.55
N LYS A 193 -14.33 -45.50 12.15
CA LYS A 193 -13.44 -45.75 11.02
C LYS A 193 -14.20 -46.00 9.72
N SER A 194 -15.41 -46.55 9.80
CA SER A 194 -16.22 -46.87 8.61
C SER A 194 -16.85 -45.61 8.00
N SER A 195 -16.69 -45.40 6.70
CA SER A 195 -17.30 -44.28 5.96
C SER A 195 -18.84 -44.29 6.01
N GLU A 196 -19.47 -45.46 6.18
CA GLU A 196 -20.93 -45.61 6.23
C GLU A 196 -21.55 -45.20 7.57
N THR A 197 -20.80 -45.35 8.67
CA THR A 197 -21.31 -45.14 10.04
C THR A 197 -20.71 -43.92 10.75
N THR A 198 -19.60 -43.40 10.23
CA THR A 198 -18.86 -42.29 10.85
C THR A 198 -19.72 -41.04 11.00
N VAL A 199 -20.61 -40.75 10.06
CA VAL A 199 -21.45 -39.54 10.06
C VAL A 199 -22.83 -39.75 10.67
N VAL A 200 -23.11 -40.90 11.28
CA VAL A 200 -24.43 -41.25 11.81
C VAL A 200 -24.61 -40.69 13.24
N PRO A 201 -25.48 -39.68 13.46
CA PRO A 201 -25.55 -38.95 14.73
C PRO A 201 -26.20 -39.71 15.88
N PHE A 202 -27.11 -40.65 15.58
CA PHE A 202 -27.87 -41.42 16.57
C PHE A 202 -27.80 -42.90 16.25
N PHE A 203 -27.61 -43.72 17.28
CA PHE A 203 -27.32 -45.15 17.16
C PHE A 203 -27.77 -45.91 18.41
N LEU A 204 -27.71 -47.24 18.33
CA LEU A 204 -28.03 -48.18 19.41
C LEU A 204 -26.77 -48.86 19.92
N ILE A 205 -26.68 -49.11 21.21
CA ILE A 205 -25.58 -49.83 21.85
C ILE A 205 -26.16 -51.03 22.59
N ASN A 206 -25.72 -52.23 22.24
CA ASN A 206 -26.07 -53.46 22.94
C ASN A 206 -24.85 -53.97 23.69
N ILE A 207 -25.01 -54.21 24.99
CA ILE A 207 -24.02 -54.87 25.83
C ILE A 207 -24.59 -56.23 26.23
N SER A 208 -23.95 -57.30 25.78
CA SER A 208 -24.31 -58.68 26.07
C SER A 208 -23.90 -59.09 27.49
N PRO A 209 -24.48 -60.18 28.04
CA PRO A 209 -24.12 -60.68 29.38
C PRO A 209 -22.63 -61.04 29.57
N ASP A 210 -21.91 -61.30 28.48
CA ASP A 210 -20.46 -61.58 28.43
C ASP A 210 -19.59 -60.31 28.38
N SER A 211 -20.18 -59.14 28.69
CA SER A 211 -19.53 -57.82 28.62
C SER A 211 -19.14 -57.37 27.20
N SER A 212 -19.56 -58.08 26.13
CA SER A 212 -19.30 -57.65 24.75
C SER A 212 -20.25 -56.54 24.31
N ALA A 213 -19.71 -55.44 23.79
CA ALA A 213 -20.47 -54.27 23.33
C ALA A 213 -20.49 -54.20 21.79
N THR A 214 -21.67 -53.96 21.22
CA THR A 214 -21.85 -53.76 19.77
C THR A 214 -22.67 -52.49 19.50
N ILE A 215 -22.34 -51.78 18.42
CA ILE A 215 -23.04 -50.56 18.00
C ILE A 215 -23.80 -50.86 16.71
N ARG A 216 -25.07 -50.43 16.65
CA ARG A 216 -25.98 -50.71 15.53
C ARG A 216 -26.72 -49.44 15.08
N GLN A 217 -27.15 -49.42 13.81
CA GLN A 217 -27.97 -48.34 13.28
C GLN A 217 -29.41 -48.45 13.81
N LEU A 218 -30.20 -47.38 13.69
CA LEU A 218 -31.59 -47.37 14.19
C LEU A 218 -32.49 -48.36 13.43
N LYS A 219 -32.25 -48.59 12.14
CA LYS A 219 -32.96 -49.59 11.32
C LYS A 219 -32.85 -51.03 11.85
N ASP A 220 -31.80 -51.32 12.62
CA ASP A 220 -31.54 -52.66 13.17
C ASP A 220 -32.27 -52.90 14.50
N TRP A 221 -33.17 -52.00 14.90
CA TRP A 221 -33.93 -52.05 16.15
C TRP A 221 -34.49 -53.43 16.51
N LYS A 222 -35.11 -54.12 15.54
CA LYS A 222 -35.71 -55.44 15.75
C LYS A 222 -34.69 -56.50 16.16
N ALA A 223 -33.45 -56.40 15.68
CA ALA A 223 -32.37 -57.33 16.03
C ALA A 223 -31.83 -57.10 17.45
N CYS A 224 -32.16 -55.96 18.08
CA CYS A 224 -31.74 -55.61 19.43
C CYS A 224 -32.72 -56.06 20.52
N GLN A 225 -33.87 -56.64 20.16
CA GLN A 225 -34.91 -57.09 21.09
C GLN A 225 -34.67 -58.54 21.57
N GLY A 226 -33.57 -58.76 22.31
CA GLY A 226 -33.22 -60.07 22.90
C GLY A 226 -33.34 -60.10 24.43
N ASN A 227 -33.67 -61.28 25.00
CA ASN A 227 -33.72 -61.46 26.46
C ASN A 227 -32.30 -61.38 27.07
N GLY A 228 -32.09 -60.40 27.98
CA GLY A 228 -30.90 -60.31 28.83
C GLY A 228 -29.79 -59.34 28.39
N GLN A 229 -29.95 -58.58 27.29
CA GLN A 229 -28.98 -57.57 26.85
C GLN A 229 -29.26 -56.19 27.46
N LYS A 230 -28.22 -55.43 27.80
CA LYS A 230 -28.32 -54.03 28.22
C LYS A 230 -28.30 -53.11 27.00
N LEU A 231 -29.40 -52.41 26.76
CA LEU A 231 -29.62 -51.54 25.60
C LEU A 231 -29.47 -50.06 25.98
N LEU A 232 -28.60 -49.33 25.28
CA LEU A 232 -28.42 -47.88 25.45
C LEU A 232 -28.66 -47.14 24.13
N PHE A 233 -29.34 -45.99 24.21
CA PHE A 233 -29.61 -45.11 23.07
C PHE A 233 -28.50 -44.05 22.97
N GLY A 234 -27.59 -44.23 22.01
CA GLY A 234 -26.40 -43.39 21.86
C GLY A 234 -26.57 -42.26 20.85
N PHE A 235 -25.92 -41.12 21.11
CA PHE A 235 -25.81 -40.01 20.16
C PHE A 235 -24.50 -39.24 20.32
N TYR A 236 -24.06 -38.55 19.27
CA TYR A 236 -22.91 -37.65 19.34
C TYR A 236 -23.26 -36.39 20.14
N ASP A 237 -22.68 -36.27 21.33
CA ASP A 237 -23.04 -35.24 22.29
C ASP A 237 -22.25 -33.94 22.06
N HIS A 238 -22.98 -32.83 22.00
CA HIS A 238 -22.46 -31.45 21.96
C HIS A 238 -22.67 -30.71 23.30
N GLY A 239 -23.16 -31.41 24.32
CA GLY A 239 -23.44 -30.84 25.63
C GLY A 239 -22.19 -30.34 26.37
N ASN A 240 -22.41 -29.44 27.33
CA ASN A 240 -21.37 -28.87 28.19
C ASN A 240 -21.50 -29.38 29.64
N ARG A 241 -20.39 -29.35 30.41
CA ARG A 241 -20.24 -29.71 31.85
C ARG A 241 -21.48 -30.36 32.51
N GLY A 242 -21.58 -31.67 32.39
CA GLY A 242 -22.60 -32.47 33.10
C GLY A 242 -24.03 -32.39 32.56
N PHE A 243 -24.26 -31.70 31.44
CA PHE A 243 -25.55 -31.66 30.74
C PHE A 243 -25.43 -32.26 29.34
N PRO A 244 -26.40 -33.07 28.87
CA PRO A 244 -26.47 -33.52 27.49
C PRO A 244 -26.86 -32.38 26.55
N GLY A 245 -26.56 -32.51 25.26
CA GLY A 245 -27.00 -31.57 24.22
C GLY A 245 -28.50 -31.63 23.92
N TRP A 246 -29.06 -30.56 23.33
CA TRP A 246 -30.49 -30.46 22.96
C TRP A 246 -30.98 -31.55 22.00
N ALA A 247 -30.08 -32.12 21.19
CA ALA A 247 -30.38 -33.24 20.28
C ALA A 247 -31.04 -34.44 20.97
N LEU A 248 -30.76 -34.65 22.27
CA LEU A 248 -31.36 -35.73 23.05
C LEU A 248 -32.89 -35.64 23.09
N ARG A 249 -33.47 -34.43 23.11
CA ARG A 249 -34.92 -34.24 23.16
C ARG A 249 -35.60 -34.75 21.89
N ASN A 250 -35.01 -34.48 20.73
CA ASN A 250 -35.52 -34.96 19.45
C ASN A 250 -35.38 -36.49 19.36
N TYR A 251 -34.31 -37.06 19.92
CA TYR A 251 -34.15 -38.51 19.97
C TYR A 251 -35.18 -39.18 20.89
N ILE A 252 -35.44 -38.59 22.07
CA ILE A 252 -36.49 -39.04 22.99
C ILE A 252 -37.87 -38.98 22.32
N ALA A 253 -38.16 -37.90 21.57
CA ALA A 253 -39.40 -37.78 20.80
C ALA A 253 -39.56 -38.91 19.77
N PHE A 254 -38.51 -39.23 19.02
CA PHE A 254 -38.51 -40.35 18.10
C PHE A 254 -38.80 -41.69 18.80
N VAL A 255 -38.04 -41.99 19.85
CA VAL A 255 -38.17 -43.26 20.60
C VAL A 255 -39.55 -43.40 21.25
N SER A 256 -40.11 -42.30 21.78
CA SER A 256 -41.44 -42.27 22.38
C SER A 256 -42.55 -42.54 21.36
N LEU A 257 -42.51 -41.87 20.20
CA LEU A 257 -43.60 -41.95 19.22
C LEU A 257 -43.58 -43.25 18.42
N ARG A 258 -42.39 -43.68 17.96
CA ARG A 258 -42.24 -44.82 17.05
C ARG A 258 -42.15 -46.15 17.76
N TRP A 259 -41.40 -46.20 18.87
CA TRP A 259 -41.15 -47.45 19.60
C TRP A 259 -41.97 -47.56 20.89
N LYS A 260 -42.79 -46.54 21.21
CA LYS A 260 -43.69 -46.51 22.37
C LYS A 260 -42.96 -46.84 23.69
N ILE A 261 -41.73 -46.36 23.82
CA ILE A 261 -40.90 -46.49 25.02
C ILE A 261 -41.09 -45.24 25.88
N GLU A 262 -41.35 -45.42 27.18
CA GLU A 262 -41.58 -44.33 28.14
C GLU A 262 -40.38 -44.07 29.07
N LYS A 263 -39.34 -44.90 28.94
CA LYS A 263 -38.14 -44.88 29.76
C LYS A 263 -36.92 -45.30 28.96
N VAL A 264 -35.90 -44.44 28.90
CA VAL A 264 -34.70 -44.68 28.08
C VAL A 264 -33.44 -44.58 28.92
N HIS A 265 -32.50 -45.49 28.65
CA HIS A 265 -31.11 -45.37 29.07
C HIS A 265 -30.32 -44.81 27.89
N PHE A 266 -29.77 -43.60 28.02
CA PHE A 266 -29.08 -42.92 26.93
C PHE A 266 -27.57 -42.81 27.18
N PHE A 267 -26.79 -42.78 26.09
CA PHE A 267 -25.34 -42.64 26.10
C PHE A 267 -24.92 -41.38 25.32
N CYS A 268 -24.30 -40.43 26.02
CA CYS A 268 -23.75 -39.21 25.44
C CYS A 268 -22.31 -39.48 24.99
N TYR A 269 -22.10 -39.73 23.71
CA TYR A 269 -20.78 -40.02 23.16
C TYR A 269 -19.94 -38.76 23.02
N ARG A 270 -18.74 -38.80 23.62
CA ARG A 270 -17.73 -37.73 23.53
C ARG A 270 -16.37 -38.30 23.13
N GLU A 271 -15.54 -37.46 22.53
CA GLU A 271 -14.22 -37.81 22.05
C GLU A 271 -13.10 -37.03 22.75
N LYS A 272 -11.88 -37.57 22.69
CA LYS A 272 -10.65 -36.85 23.04
C LYS A 272 -9.60 -37.18 21.98
N ARG A 273 -9.15 -36.15 21.24
CA ARG A 273 -8.20 -36.29 20.12
C ARG A 273 -8.61 -37.38 19.11
N GLY A 274 -9.89 -37.42 18.72
CA GLY A 274 -10.39 -38.38 17.75
C GLY A 274 -10.40 -39.84 18.26
N ARG A 275 -10.53 -40.05 19.57
CA ARG A 275 -10.79 -41.37 20.16
C ARG A 275 -11.99 -41.28 21.12
N PRO A 276 -12.77 -42.36 21.29
CA PRO A 276 -13.84 -42.41 22.28
C PRO A 276 -13.30 -42.05 23.68
N ASP A 277 -13.90 -41.08 24.35
CA ASP A 277 -13.56 -40.70 25.71
C ASP A 277 -14.64 -41.19 26.67
N ILE A 278 -14.49 -42.41 27.16
CA ILE A 278 -15.42 -43.03 28.13
C ILE A 278 -15.38 -42.31 29.48
N GLN A 279 -14.28 -41.64 29.83
CA GLN A 279 -14.17 -40.92 31.10
C GLN A 279 -15.04 -39.67 31.11
N GLN A 280 -15.21 -39.02 29.95
CA GLN A 280 -16.00 -37.79 29.80
C GLN A 280 -17.41 -38.03 29.24
N SER A 281 -17.64 -39.17 28.59
CA SER A 281 -18.96 -39.59 28.10
C SER A 281 -19.94 -39.79 29.27
N LEU A 282 -21.24 -39.59 29.03
CA LEU A 282 -22.27 -39.68 30.08
C LEU A 282 -23.22 -40.84 29.80
N VAL A 283 -23.63 -41.52 30.87
CA VAL A 283 -24.75 -42.46 30.85
C VAL A 283 -25.85 -41.89 31.73
N GLY A 284 -27.04 -41.78 31.17
CA GLY A 284 -28.19 -41.28 31.89
C GLY A 284 -29.45 -42.09 31.65
N GLU A 285 -30.44 -41.82 32.47
CA GLU A 285 -31.74 -42.47 32.44
C GLU A 285 -32.81 -41.40 32.52
N ALA A 286 -33.70 -41.37 31.54
CA ALA A 286 -34.81 -40.44 31.48
C ALA A 286 -36.12 -41.20 31.38
N SER A 287 -37.12 -40.73 32.10
CA SER A 287 -38.52 -41.17 31.96
C SER A 287 -39.37 -40.00 31.53
N PHE A 288 -40.33 -40.29 30.66
CA PHE A 288 -41.20 -39.30 30.07
C PHE A 288 -42.54 -39.98 29.77
N PRO A 289 -43.67 -39.34 30.08
CA PRO A 289 -44.97 -39.85 29.69
C PRO A 289 -45.12 -39.78 28.16
N ALA A 290 -45.96 -40.65 27.61
CA ALA A 290 -46.30 -40.60 26.20
C ALA A 290 -46.86 -39.20 25.84
N PRO A 291 -46.32 -38.54 24.80
CA PRO A 291 -46.76 -37.19 24.43
C PRO A 291 -48.21 -37.22 23.93
N HIS A 292 -49.09 -36.48 24.60
CA HIS A 292 -50.52 -36.44 24.28
C HIS A 292 -50.79 -35.63 23.00
N GLY A 293 -51.62 -36.15 22.10
CA GLY A 293 -52.02 -35.44 20.87
C GLY A 293 -51.00 -35.45 19.72
N TRP A 294 -49.76 -35.90 19.96
CA TRP A 294 -48.73 -35.93 18.90
C TRP A 294 -48.99 -36.99 17.84
N ASP A 295 -49.79 -38.01 18.14
CA ASP A 295 -50.24 -39.01 17.17
C ASP A 295 -51.28 -38.42 16.18
N GLU A 296 -51.86 -37.24 16.45
CA GLU A 296 -52.82 -36.60 15.56
C GLU A 296 -52.13 -36.02 14.29
N PRO A 297 -52.76 -36.08 13.11
CA PRO A 297 -52.15 -35.60 11.85
C PRO A 297 -51.87 -34.08 11.82
N VAL A 298 -52.64 -33.29 12.57
CA VAL A 298 -52.65 -31.82 12.48
C VAL A 298 -51.79 -31.16 13.57
N TYR A 299 -51.53 -31.87 14.67
CA TYR A 299 -50.81 -31.31 15.81
C TYR A 299 -49.31 -31.13 15.51
N VAL A 300 -48.77 -29.96 15.89
CA VAL A 300 -47.33 -29.64 15.83
C VAL A 300 -46.91 -29.12 17.20
N PRO A 301 -45.96 -29.79 17.87
CA PRO A 301 -45.50 -29.38 19.18
C PRO A 301 -44.74 -28.06 19.13
N GLU A 302 -44.69 -27.38 20.27
CA GLU A 302 -43.79 -26.25 20.43
C GLU A 302 -42.32 -26.69 20.34
N ALA A 303 -41.47 -25.77 19.91
CA ALA A 303 -40.04 -25.99 19.82
C ALA A 303 -39.28 -24.80 20.40
N ILE A 304 -38.15 -25.08 21.04
CA ILE A 304 -37.12 -24.09 21.35
C ILE A 304 -35.96 -24.26 20.38
N GLY A 305 -34.99 -23.33 20.38
CA GLY A 305 -33.76 -23.59 19.64
C GLY A 305 -32.95 -22.39 19.22
N TRP A 306 -33.43 -21.16 19.41
CA TRP A 306 -32.69 -19.99 18.98
C TRP A 306 -31.40 -19.84 19.79
N GLU A 307 -30.31 -19.57 19.09
CA GLU A 307 -29.02 -19.35 19.72
C GLU A 307 -29.06 -18.10 20.61
N GLY A 308 -28.67 -18.26 21.89
CA GLY A 308 -28.70 -17.19 22.89
C GLY A 308 -29.97 -17.17 23.76
N GLU A 309 -30.96 -18.01 23.46
CA GLU A 309 -32.18 -18.16 24.25
C GLU A 309 -31.92 -19.00 25.53
N THR A 310 -32.14 -18.43 26.72
CA THR A 310 -32.05 -19.16 28.00
C THR A 310 -33.44 -19.49 28.53
N ALA A 311 -33.71 -20.77 28.82
CA ALA A 311 -34.98 -21.21 29.38
C ALA A 311 -35.29 -20.51 30.73
N GLY A 312 -36.43 -19.82 30.80
CA GLY A 312 -36.94 -19.20 32.05
C GLY A 312 -36.82 -17.67 32.15
N LYS A 313 -36.47 -16.96 31.06
CA LYS A 313 -36.58 -15.49 31.00
C LYS A 313 -37.60 -15.11 29.93
N GLU A 314 -38.75 -14.61 30.34
CA GLU A 314 -39.71 -14.00 29.42
C GLU A 314 -39.07 -12.82 28.68
N SER A 315 -39.17 -12.87 27.35
CA SER A 315 -38.92 -11.78 26.38
C SER A 315 -37.73 -10.86 26.66
N LYS A 316 -36.51 -11.30 26.34
CA LYS A 316 -35.49 -10.36 25.86
C LYS A 316 -35.48 -10.42 24.33
N GLU A 317 -35.69 -9.27 23.70
CA GLU A 317 -35.47 -9.08 22.26
C GLU A 317 -34.16 -9.75 21.84
N MET A 318 -34.27 -10.73 20.95
CA MET A 318 -33.15 -11.53 20.51
C MET A 318 -32.34 -10.74 19.47
N LYS A 319 -31.30 -10.05 19.95
CA LYS A 319 -30.46 -9.19 19.12
C LYS A 319 -29.85 -9.99 17.96
N PRO A 320 -29.87 -9.46 16.72
CA PRO A 320 -29.17 -10.07 15.60
C PRO A 320 -27.66 -10.02 15.83
N LYS A 321 -26.97 -11.05 15.36
CA LYS A 321 -25.51 -11.01 15.21
C LYS A 321 -25.16 -10.22 13.96
N GLU A 322 -24.06 -9.48 14.00
CA GLU A 322 -23.54 -8.69 12.88
C GLU A 322 -22.16 -9.22 12.46
N ILE A 323 -21.94 -9.33 11.15
CA ILE A 323 -20.62 -9.60 10.55
C ILE A 323 -20.29 -8.44 9.62
N ASP A 324 -19.11 -7.87 9.82
CA ASP A 324 -18.53 -6.85 8.94
C ASP A 324 -17.61 -7.55 7.91
N LEU A 325 -17.93 -7.37 6.63
CA LEU A 325 -17.20 -7.90 5.48
C LEU A 325 -16.44 -6.82 4.73
N SER A 326 -16.34 -5.59 5.26
CA SER A 326 -15.68 -4.46 4.59
C SER A 326 -14.22 -4.72 4.25
N SER A 327 -13.54 -5.61 4.98
CA SER A 327 -12.17 -6.06 4.69
C SER A 327 -12.04 -6.97 3.45
N ILE A 328 -13.16 -7.53 2.98
CA ILE A 328 -13.23 -8.37 1.78
C ILE A 328 -13.70 -7.54 0.57
N ASN A 329 -14.07 -6.28 0.78
CA ASN A 329 -14.37 -5.34 -0.29
C ASN A 329 -13.16 -5.17 -1.22
N PRO A 330 -13.28 -5.45 -2.53
CA PRO A 330 -12.18 -5.26 -3.48
C PRO A 330 -11.56 -3.87 -3.42
N ALA A 331 -12.38 -2.81 -3.28
CA ALA A 331 -11.87 -1.44 -3.18
C ALA A 331 -11.03 -1.22 -1.90
N SER A 332 -11.49 -1.73 -0.75
CA SER A 332 -10.75 -1.64 0.51
C SER A 332 -9.44 -2.43 0.47
N GLN A 333 -9.48 -3.64 -0.12
CA GLN A 333 -8.28 -4.45 -0.30
C GLN A 333 -7.28 -3.80 -1.24
N ASP A 334 -7.76 -3.15 -2.30
CA ASP A 334 -6.92 -2.48 -3.26
C ASP A 334 -6.27 -1.24 -2.66
N GLU A 335 -7.01 -0.46 -1.87
CA GLU A 335 -6.45 0.64 -1.09
C GLU A 335 -5.38 0.15 -0.10
N GLU A 336 -5.65 -0.93 0.63
CA GLU A 336 -4.66 -1.52 1.54
C GLU A 336 -3.38 -1.96 0.80
N LYS A 337 -3.53 -2.60 -0.37
CA LYS A 337 -2.39 -2.98 -1.22
C LYS A 337 -1.63 -1.78 -1.76
N GLN A 338 -2.31 -0.68 -2.09
CA GLN A 338 -1.70 0.57 -2.53
C GLN A 338 -0.93 1.28 -1.41
N LEU A 339 -1.34 1.12 -0.15
CA LEU A 339 -0.66 1.69 1.02
C LEU A 339 0.44 0.78 1.59
N MET A 340 0.59 -0.43 1.06
CA MET A 340 1.53 -1.43 1.59
C MET A 340 2.98 -0.94 1.62
N HIS A 341 3.44 -0.15 0.63
CA HIS A 341 4.80 0.40 0.67
C HIS A 341 5.01 1.33 1.87
N LEU A 342 4.02 2.16 2.23
CA LEU A 342 4.10 3.03 3.41
C LEU A 342 4.04 2.23 4.71
N LYS A 343 3.22 1.17 4.79
CA LYS A 343 3.20 0.26 5.96
C LYS A 343 4.57 -0.40 6.15
N LEU A 344 5.18 -0.86 5.07
CA LEU A 344 6.52 -1.46 5.09
C LEU A 344 7.62 -0.45 5.46
N MET A 345 7.50 0.82 5.03
CA MET A 345 8.36 1.91 5.50
C MET A 345 8.21 2.08 7.02
N GLY A 346 6.95 2.07 7.50
CA GLY A 346 6.56 2.07 8.91
C GLY A 346 7.30 1.06 9.78
N TRP A 347 7.42 -0.17 9.28
CA TRP A 347 8.06 -1.27 10.01
C TRP A 347 9.58 -1.27 9.95
N ARG A 348 10.16 -0.80 8.84
CA ARG A 348 11.61 -0.90 8.59
C ARG A 348 12.39 0.32 9.08
N HIS A 349 11.75 1.48 9.13
CA HIS A 349 12.44 2.75 9.42
C HIS A 349 11.68 3.58 10.46
N PHE A 350 10.62 4.29 10.05
CA PHE A 350 9.86 5.20 10.90
C PHE A 350 8.36 4.95 10.74
N PRO A 351 7.57 4.90 11.84
CA PRO A 351 6.12 4.73 11.78
C PRO A 351 5.41 5.90 11.08
N VAL A 352 5.06 5.69 9.81
CA VAL A 352 4.21 6.61 9.04
C VAL A 352 2.77 6.52 9.56
N ASN A 353 2.20 7.65 9.98
CA ASN A 353 0.81 7.73 10.45
C ASN A 353 -0.15 7.86 9.24
N LEU A 354 -0.60 6.72 8.74
CA LEU A 354 -1.50 6.64 7.59
C LEU A 354 -2.86 7.29 7.85
N ASP A 355 -3.37 7.25 9.09
CA ASP A 355 -4.66 7.87 9.42
C ASP A 355 -4.58 9.39 9.33
N LYS A 356 -3.46 9.98 9.80
CA LYS A 356 -3.20 11.42 9.67
C LYS A 356 -3.09 11.83 8.19
N LEU A 357 -2.40 11.03 7.38
CA LEU A 357 -2.27 11.26 5.93
C LEU A 357 -3.59 11.10 5.17
N ALA A 358 -4.40 10.09 5.49
CA ALA A 358 -5.70 9.89 4.86
C ALA A 358 -6.72 10.96 5.28
N GLY A 359 -6.63 11.43 6.53
CA GLY A 359 -7.54 12.42 7.12
C GLY A 359 -7.30 13.86 6.66
N VAL A 360 -6.05 14.21 6.32
CA VAL A 360 -5.65 15.58 5.96
C VAL A 360 -6.26 16.04 4.63
N ARG A 361 -6.73 17.28 4.60
CA ARG A 361 -7.26 17.93 3.39
C ARG A 361 -6.20 18.85 2.80
N CYS A 362 -5.79 18.56 1.57
CA CYS A 362 -4.80 19.35 0.84
C CYS A 362 -5.47 20.21 -0.23
N LEU A 363 -5.25 21.52 -0.17
CA LEU A 363 -5.64 22.48 -1.20
C LEU A 363 -4.46 22.69 -2.16
N LEU A 364 -4.65 22.37 -3.44
CA LEU A 364 -3.69 22.62 -4.52
C LEU A 364 -4.12 23.85 -5.31
N LEU A 365 -3.35 24.93 -5.19
CA LEU A 365 -3.56 26.16 -5.95
C LEU A 365 -2.75 26.10 -7.25
N GLY A 366 -3.36 25.51 -8.28
CA GLY A 366 -2.78 25.25 -9.59
C GLY A 366 -2.95 23.79 -10.01
N ALA A 367 -3.49 23.57 -11.21
CA ALA A 367 -3.66 22.27 -11.87
C ALA A 367 -2.77 22.12 -13.11
N GLY A 368 -1.73 22.96 -13.23
CA GLY A 368 -0.70 22.88 -14.27
C GLY A 368 0.32 21.77 -14.01
N THR A 369 1.55 21.96 -14.49
CA THR A 369 2.62 20.95 -14.48
C THR A 369 2.98 20.50 -13.05
N LEU A 370 3.19 21.47 -12.14
CA LEU A 370 3.42 21.18 -10.72
C LEU A 370 2.20 20.54 -10.05
N GLY A 371 1.00 21.05 -10.33
CA GLY A 371 -0.25 20.55 -9.75
C GLY A 371 -0.49 19.07 -10.01
N CYS A 372 -0.31 18.65 -11.27
CA CYS A 372 -0.43 17.25 -11.67
C CYS A 372 0.56 16.35 -10.93
N GLU A 373 1.83 16.75 -10.87
CA GLU A 373 2.88 15.96 -10.21
C GLU A 373 2.70 15.90 -8.69
N VAL A 374 2.42 17.03 -8.04
CA VAL A 374 2.19 17.09 -6.60
C VAL A 374 0.95 16.26 -6.22
N ALA A 375 -0.16 16.37 -6.95
CA ALA A 375 -1.37 15.59 -6.68
C ALA A 375 -1.09 14.07 -6.70
N ARG A 376 -0.39 13.61 -7.75
CA ARG A 376 0.00 12.19 -7.89
C ARG A 376 0.87 11.73 -6.71
N LEU A 377 1.89 12.50 -6.36
CA LEU A 377 2.83 12.15 -5.30
C LEU A 377 2.20 12.20 -3.89
N LEU A 378 1.25 13.11 -3.65
CA LEU A 378 0.46 13.14 -2.40
C LEU A 378 -0.36 11.85 -2.23
N MET A 379 -0.95 11.34 -3.30
CA MET A 379 -1.67 10.06 -3.25
C MET A 379 -0.74 8.88 -2.94
N THR A 380 0.49 8.89 -3.47
CA THR A 380 1.54 7.90 -3.13
C THR A 380 1.94 7.98 -1.66
N TRP A 381 1.85 9.16 -1.04
CA TRP A 381 1.98 9.39 0.40
C TRP A 381 0.74 9.01 1.21
N GLY A 382 -0.34 8.54 0.59
CA GLY A 382 -1.55 8.11 1.29
C GLY A 382 -2.58 9.21 1.52
N VAL A 383 -2.38 10.41 0.95
CA VAL A 383 -3.40 11.47 0.99
C VAL A 383 -4.63 11.04 0.19
N ARG A 384 -5.82 11.31 0.73
CA ARG A 384 -7.10 10.95 0.11
C ARG A 384 -8.03 12.13 -0.16
N LYS A 385 -7.79 13.31 0.42
CA LYS A 385 -8.68 14.47 0.26
C LYS A 385 -7.95 15.63 -0.40
N LEU A 386 -8.29 15.88 -1.66
CA LEU A 386 -7.68 16.92 -2.49
C LEU A 386 -8.72 17.94 -2.95
N THR A 387 -8.43 19.22 -2.77
CA THR A 387 -9.17 20.31 -3.40
C THR A 387 -8.24 20.97 -4.42
N VAL A 388 -8.62 21.06 -5.69
CA VAL A 388 -7.78 21.61 -6.76
C VAL A 388 -8.43 22.86 -7.33
N VAL A 389 -7.69 23.97 -7.38
CA VAL A 389 -8.16 25.27 -7.89
C VAL A 389 -7.30 25.69 -9.08
N ASP A 390 -7.93 25.99 -10.22
CA ASP A 390 -7.30 26.51 -11.44
C ASP A 390 -8.38 27.17 -12.31
N ASP A 391 -8.04 28.20 -13.07
CA ASP A 391 -8.95 28.88 -14.01
C ASP A 391 -8.75 28.48 -15.48
N GLY A 392 -7.65 27.78 -15.78
CA GLY A 392 -7.26 27.37 -17.11
C GLY A 392 -8.05 26.19 -17.67
N CYS A 393 -8.02 26.09 -18.99
CA CYS A 393 -8.47 24.91 -19.73
C CYS A 393 -7.25 24.16 -20.27
N VAL A 394 -7.39 22.84 -20.44
CA VAL A 394 -6.35 22.02 -21.05
C VAL A 394 -6.15 22.45 -22.50
N SER A 395 -4.90 22.72 -22.86
CA SER A 395 -4.47 23.10 -24.21
C SER A 395 -3.58 22.02 -24.83
N MET A 396 -3.36 22.08 -26.15
CA MET A 396 -2.48 21.12 -26.82
C MET A 396 -1.03 21.19 -26.30
N SER A 397 -0.57 22.38 -25.91
CA SER A 397 0.75 22.57 -25.29
C SER A 397 0.86 21.98 -23.89
N ASP A 398 -0.28 21.75 -23.22
CA ASP A 398 -0.31 21.17 -21.88
C ASP A 398 -0.06 19.67 -21.90
N LEU A 399 -0.45 18.95 -22.96
CA LEU A 399 -0.32 17.49 -23.03
C LEU A 399 1.12 17.01 -22.85
N VAL A 400 2.09 17.78 -23.36
CA VAL A 400 3.53 17.48 -23.30
C VAL A 400 4.15 17.90 -21.98
N LYS A 401 3.50 18.76 -21.19
CA LYS A 401 4.05 19.32 -19.94
C LYS A 401 3.35 18.78 -18.70
N GLN A 402 2.08 18.42 -18.79
CA GLN A 402 1.20 18.10 -17.68
C GLN A 402 0.91 16.61 -17.70
N SER A 403 1.34 15.92 -16.64
CA SER A 403 1.47 14.45 -16.61
C SER A 403 0.17 13.66 -16.54
N LEU A 404 -0.97 14.34 -16.35
CA LEU A 404 -2.28 13.70 -16.21
C LEU A 404 -3.16 13.83 -17.46
N TYR A 405 -3.05 14.92 -18.23
CA TYR A 405 -3.99 15.18 -19.31
C TYR A 405 -3.70 14.39 -20.59
N THR A 406 -4.76 14.17 -21.35
CA THR A 406 -4.78 13.47 -22.64
C THR A 406 -5.39 14.36 -23.72
N ASP A 407 -5.26 13.97 -24.98
CA ASP A 407 -5.85 14.68 -26.12
C ASP A 407 -7.36 14.94 -25.97
N LYS A 408 -8.08 13.98 -25.37
CA LYS A 408 -9.52 14.07 -25.07
C LYS A 408 -9.89 15.17 -24.09
N ASP A 409 -8.94 15.63 -23.29
CA ASP A 409 -9.18 16.66 -22.28
C ASP A 409 -9.05 18.09 -22.85
N CYS A 410 -8.54 18.25 -24.08
CA CYS A 410 -8.34 19.57 -24.68
C CYS A 410 -9.66 20.39 -24.73
N GLY A 411 -9.59 21.62 -24.23
CA GLY A 411 -10.74 22.54 -24.11
C GLY A 411 -11.57 22.34 -22.83
N VAL A 412 -11.33 21.28 -22.06
CA VAL A 412 -11.98 21.05 -20.76
C VAL A 412 -11.26 21.87 -19.67
N PRO A 413 -11.97 22.47 -18.70
CA PRO A 413 -11.34 23.09 -17.53
C PRO A 413 -10.41 22.10 -16.82
N ARG A 414 -9.19 22.53 -16.50
CA ARG A 414 -8.15 21.64 -15.91
C ARG A 414 -8.62 20.95 -14.63
N VAL A 415 -9.31 21.70 -13.77
CA VAL A 415 -9.91 21.18 -12.52
C VAL A 415 -10.98 20.12 -12.74
N THR A 416 -11.66 20.13 -13.89
CA THR A 416 -12.65 19.11 -14.25
C THR A 416 -11.95 17.89 -14.85
N ALA A 417 -10.94 18.11 -15.69
CA ALA A 417 -10.16 17.05 -16.32
C ALA A 417 -9.31 16.25 -15.32
N ILE A 418 -8.73 16.89 -14.30
CA ILE A 418 -7.80 16.23 -13.36
C ILE A 418 -8.49 15.17 -12.48
N VAL A 419 -9.77 15.36 -12.14
CA VAL A 419 -10.53 14.51 -11.21
C VAL A 419 -10.61 13.03 -11.67
N PRO A 420 -11.09 12.72 -12.89
CA PRO A 420 -11.18 11.33 -13.36
C PRO A 420 -9.80 10.66 -13.42
N HIS A 421 -8.75 11.38 -13.85
CA HIS A 421 -7.39 10.85 -13.93
C HIS A 421 -6.82 10.47 -12.56
N LEU A 422 -7.11 11.23 -11.50
CA LEU A 422 -6.71 10.85 -10.15
C LEU A 422 -7.54 9.66 -9.62
N LYS A 423 -8.85 9.62 -9.88
CA LYS A 423 -9.74 8.53 -9.45
C LYS A 423 -9.43 7.19 -10.13
N GLU A 424 -8.99 7.21 -11.38
CA GLU A 424 -8.58 6.00 -12.11
C GLU A 424 -7.37 5.31 -11.45
N ARG A 425 -6.50 6.10 -10.82
CA ARG A 425 -5.31 5.62 -10.10
C ARG A 425 -5.63 5.12 -8.70
N CYS A 426 -6.52 5.83 -7.99
CA CYS A 426 -6.99 5.44 -6.67
C CYS A 426 -8.46 5.78 -6.53
N SER A 427 -9.33 4.78 -6.51
CA SER A 427 -10.78 4.99 -6.37
C SER A 427 -11.18 5.58 -5.00
N ALA A 428 -10.33 5.44 -3.99
CA ALA A 428 -10.55 5.95 -2.65
C ALA A 428 -10.26 7.46 -2.50
N VAL A 429 -9.68 8.11 -3.52
CA VAL A 429 -9.38 9.55 -3.47
C VAL A 429 -10.64 10.39 -3.68
N GLU A 430 -10.88 11.29 -2.75
CA GLU A 430 -11.87 12.36 -2.82
C GLU A 430 -11.19 13.60 -3.42
N VAL A 431 -11.62 13.99 -4.63
CA VAL A 431 -11.08 15.16 -5.33
C VAL A 431 -12.22 16.12 -5.66
N GLU A 432 -12.09 17.35 -5.19
CA GLU A 432 -12.97 18.46 -5.54
C GLU A 432 -12.22 19.43 -6.48
N GLY A 433 -12.74 19.61 -7.69
CA GLY A 433 -12.20 20.55 -8.67
C GLY A 433 -12.98 21.85 -8.69
N ILE A 434 -12.30 22.98 -8.51
CA ILE A 434 -12.92 24.31 -8.39
C ILE A 434 -12.36 25.24 -9.47
N GLN A 435 -13.20 25.57 -10.45
CA GLN A 435 -12.79 26.51 -11.50
C GLN A 435 -12.91 27.93 -10.96
N MET A 436 -11.75 28.56 -10.73
CA MET A 436 -11.67 29.89 -10.13
C MET A 436 -10.27 30.48 -10.34
N GLY A 437 -10.20 31.74 -10.74
CA GLY A 437 -8.95 32.48 -10.81
C GLY A 437 -8.49 32.90 -9.42
N ILE A 438 -7.20 32.79 -9.15
CA ILE A 438 -6.65 33.26 -7.88
C ILE A 438 -6.47 34.79 -7.97
N PRO A 439 -7.07 35.58 -7.07
CA PRO A 439 -6.92 37.04 -7.09
C PRO A 439 -5.45 37.46 -7.02
N LYS A 440 -5.03 38.29 -7.98
CA LYS A 440 -3.65 38.80 -8.10
C LYS A 440 -3.60 40.27 -7.75
N LEU A 441 -2.45 40.74 -7.28
CA LEU A 441 -2.17 42.17 -7.15
C LEU A 441 -2.14 42.81 -8.57
N GLU A 442 -3.07 43.72 -8.88
CA GLU A 442 -3.23 44.30 -10.23
C GLU A 442 -3.31 45.84 -10.17
N TYR A 443 -2.79 46.52 -11.21
CA TYR A 443 -2.93 47.97 -11.38
C TYR A 443 -4.11 48.30 -12.28
N ASN A 444 -4.84 49.37 -11.96
CA ASN A 444 -5.91 49.94 -12.80
C ASN A 444 -7.08 48.98 -13.09
N ILE A 445 -7.67 48.41 -12.04
CA ILE A 445 -8.86 47.54 -12.13
C ILE A 445 -10.12 48.39 -12.33
N SER A 446 -10.98 48.00 -13.28
CA SER A 446 -12.29 48.68 -13.48
C SER A 446 -13.25 48.42 -12.30
N ALA A 447 -14.10 49.39 -11.96
CA ALA A 447 -15.07 49.27 -10.86
C ALA A 447 -15.99 48.05 -10.96
N SER A 448 -16.33 47.62 -12.19
CA SER A 448 -17.17 46.44 -12.44
C SER A 448 -16.51 45.11 -12.06
N LYS A 449 -15.16 45.03 -12.07
CA LYS A 449 -14.39 43.82 -11.76
C LYS A 449 -14.15 43.66 -10.25
N ILE A 450 -14.29 44.74 -9.47
CA ILE A 450 -14.01 44.76 -8.02
C ILE A 450 -14.95 43.82 -7.24
N SER A 451 -16.26 43.84 -7.52
CA SER A 451 -17.22 42.97 -6.83
C SER A 451 -16.91 41.48 -7.04
N SER A 452 -16.59 41.10 -8.29
CA SER A 452 -16.19 39.72 -8.63
C SER A 452 -14.92 39.30 -7.89
N ILE A 453 -13.91 40.18 -7.84
CA ILE A 453 -12.66 39.92 -7.11
C ILE A 453 -12.93 39.73 -5.62
N THR A 454 -13.80 40.55 -5.02
CA THR A 454 -14.15 40.40 -3.60
C THR A 454 -14.82 39.06 -3.30
N ASP A 455 -15.71 38.58 -4.18
CA ASP A 455 -16.36 37.27 -4.03
C ASP A 455 -15.36 36.12 -4.22
N ASP A 456 -14.45 36.24 -5.18
CA ASP A 456 -13.33 35.31 -5.35
C ASP A 456 -12.43 35.30 -4.10
N CYS A 457 -12.07 36.45 -3.54
CA CYS A 457 -11.30 36.53 -2.29
C CYS A 457 -12.00 35.79 -1.13
N LYS A 458 -13.33 35.96 -0.97
CA LYS A 458 -14.13 35.26 0.06
C LYS A 458 -14.15 33.75 -0.17
N ARG A 459 -14.31 33.34 -1.43
CA ARG A 459 -14.30 31.94 -1.82
C ARG A 459 -12.94 31.31 -1.50
N LEU A 460 -11.83 31.98 -1.84
CA LEU A 460 -10.49 31.51 -1.50
C LEU A 460 -10.28 31.38 0.01
N GLN A 461 -10.74 32.34 0.82
CA GLN A 461 -10.67 32.23 2.28
C GLN A 461 -11.42 30.99 2.79
N THR A 462 -12.61 30.72 2.26
CA THR A 462 -13.40 29.55 2.64
C THR A 462 -12.66 28.24 2.32
N LEU A 463 -11.96 28.19 1.19
CA LEU A 463 -11.13 27.04 0.81
C LEU A 463 -9.91 26.87 1.71
N VAL A 464 -9.21 27.96 2.05
CA VAL A 464 -8.08 27.92 3.00
C VAL A 464 -8.55 27.50 4.39
N ASP A 465 -9.68 28.00 4.87
CA ASP A 465 -10.24 27.66 6.18
C ASP A 465 -10.65 26.18 6.26
N SER A 466 -11.23 25.66 5.17
CA SER A 466 -11.71 24.26 5.05
C SER A 466 -10.64 23.25 4.64
N ASN A 467 -9.39 23.64 4.43
CA ASN A 467 -8.29 22.71 4.17
C ASN A 467 -7.21 22.83 5.25
N ASP A 468 -6.45 21.77 5.48
CA ASP A 468 -5.46 21.72 6.56
C ASP A 468 -4.08 22.17 6.05
N VAL A 469 -3.80 21.89 4.77
CA VAL A 469 -2.53 22.18 4.08
C VAL A 469 -2.81 22.85 2.74
N VAL A 470 -2.00 23.86 2.38
CA VAL A 470 -2.11 24.60 1.12
C VAL A 470 -0.80 24.54 0.34
N PHE A 471 -0.87 24.03 -0.89
CA PHE A 471 0.24 24.07 -1.85
C PHE A 471 0.03 25.25 -2.80
N LEU A 472 0.98 26.19 -2.79
CA LEU A 472 1.02 27.33 -3.69
C LEU A 472 1.87 26.94 -4.90
N LEU A 473 1.20 26.51 -5.97
CA LEU A 473 1.80 25.96 -7.20
C LEU A 473 1.57 26.88 -8.41
N ASN A 474 1.06 28.09 -8.17
CA ASN A 474 0.77 29.08 -9.20
C ASN A 474 2.07 29.69 -9.74
N GLU A 475 2.13 29.92 -11.04
CA GLU A 475 3.31 30.41 -11.74
C GLU A 475 3.57 31.91 -11.51
N THR A 476 2.57 32.67 -11.04
CA THR A 476 2.71 34.12 -10.82
C THR A 476 2.94 34.48 -9.36
N TRP A 477 3.99 35.28 -9.11
CA TRP A 477 4.33 35.86 -7.81
C TRP A 477 3.15 36.59 -7.15
N GLU A 478 2.43 37.41 -7.92
CA GLU A 478 1.32 38.23 -7.47
C GLU A 478 0.13 37.40 -6.99
N GLY A 479 -0.11 36.26 -7.64
CA GLY A 479 -1.19 35.33 -7.29
C GLY A 479 -0.94 34.56 -6.00
N MET A 480 0.28 34.57 -5.45
CA MET A 480 0.58 33.91 -4.18
C MET A 480 0.34 34.79 -2.96
N TRP A 481 0.16 36.11 -3.14
CA TRP A 481 0.07 37.07 -2.03
C TRP A 481 -1.11 36.77 -1.10
N LEU A 482 -2.33 36.71 -1.66
CA LEU A 482 -3.54 36.49 -0.86
C LEU A 482 -3.55 35.10 -0.18
N PRO A 483 -3.27 33.98 -0.88
CA PRO A 483 -3.12 32.68 -0.23
C PRO A 483 -2.10 32.70 0.93
N THR A 484 -0.95 33.37 0.74
CA THR A 484 0.08 33.46 1.77
C THR A 484 -0.41 34.22 3.00
N LEU A 485 -1.08 35.36 2.80
CA LEU A 485 -1.68 36.14 3.87
C LEU A 485 -2.73 35.31 4.65
N LEU A 486 -3.62 34.62 3.94
CA LEU A 486 -4.66 33.80 4.55
C LEU A 486 -4.08 32.62 5.35
N CYS A 487 -3.07 31.94 4.82
CA CYS A 487 -2.40 30.84 5.51
C CYS A 487 -1.68 31.33 6.78
N ALA A 488 -1.01 32.48 6.70
CA ALA A 488 -0.33 33.09 7.84
C ALA A 488 -1.32 33.56 8.92
N ASP A 489 -2.48 34.11 8.55
CA ASP A 489 -3.52 34.52 9.50
C ASP A 489 -4.09 33.32 10.27
N LYS A 490 -4.28 32.19 9.58
CA LYS A 490 -4.94 30.99 10.09
C LYS A 490 -3.99 29.91 10.60
N ASN A 491 -2.67 30.14 10.57
CA ASN A 491 -1.64 29.16 10.88
C ASN A 491 -1.80 27.85 10.10
N LYS A 492 -2.12 27.94 8.79
CA LYS A 492 -2.23 26.77 7.90
C LYS A 492 -0.85 26.36 7.40
N ILE A 493 -0.60 25.06 7.29
CA ILE A 493 0.63 24.56 6.67
C ILE A 493 0.62 25.00 5.20
N ALA A 494 1.58 25.83 4.80
CA ALA A 494 1.70 26.32 3.44
C ALA A 494 3.06 25.94 2.84
N ILE A 495 3.04 25.38 1.63
CA ILE A 495 4.24 25.01 0.87
C ILE A 495 4.21 25.72 -0.48
N THR A 496 5.24 26.50 -0.75
CA THR A 496 5.43 27.18 -2.02
C THR A 496 6.43 26.41 -2.87
N VAL A 497 6.08 26.21 -4.14
CA VAL A 497 6.99 25.67 -5.15
C VAL A 497 7.05 26.65 -6.30
N LEU A 498 8.26 27.11 -6.63
CA LEU A 498 8.54 27.99 -7.75
C LEU A 498 9.57 27.36 -8.68
N LEU A 499 9.31 27.47 -9.99
CA LEU A 499 10.22 27.05 -11.04
C LEU A 499 10.72 28.30 -11.77
N GLY A 500 12.03 28.45 -11.88
CA GLY A 500 12.68 29.30 -12.86
C GLY A 500 13.06 28.51 -14.11
N TYR A 501 13.93 29.07 -14.95
CA TYR A 501 14.40 28.40 -16.17
C TYR A 501 15.20 27.12 -15.86
N ASP A 502 16.20 27.21 -14.97
CA ASP A 502 17.08 26.11 -14.56
C ASP A 502 17.16 25.92 -13.03
N ASN A 503 16.48 26.79 -12.27
CA ASN A 503 16.49 26.82 -10.81
C ASN A 503 15.08 26.59 -10.25
N TYR A 504 15.00 26.15 -9.00
CA TYR A 504 13.74 25.97 -8.30
C TYR A 504 13.85 26.39 -6.83
N LEU A 505 12.71 26.76 -6.26
CA LEU A 505 12.54 26.98 -4.83
C LEU A 505 11.39 26.11 -4.32
N VAL A 506 11.67 25.33 -3.28
CA VAL A 506 10.64 24.65 -2.48
C VAL A 506 10.78 25.16 -1.05
N MET A 507 9.73 25.72 -0.48
CA MET A 507 9.77 26.20 0.90
C MET A 507 8.47 25.96 1.63
N ARG A 508 8.58 25.80 2.95
CA ARG A 508 7.44 25.88 3.86
C ARG A 508 7.35 27.26 4.46
N HIS A 509 6.15 27.71 4.82
CA HIS A 509 5.97 28.98 5.51
C HIS A 509 5.99 28.76 7.03
N GLY A 510 6.45 29.77 7.77
CA GLY A 510 6.32 29.78 9.22
C GLY A 510 4.91 30.09 9.69
N ALA A 511 4.62 29.72 10.94
CA ALA A 511 3.39 30.11 11.62
C ALA A 511 3.21 31.63 11.64
N GLY A 512 1.97 32.09 11.72
CA GLY A 512 1.59 33.45 12.05
C GLY A 512 2.00 33.86 13.47
N PRO A 513 1.87 35.16 13.81
CA PRO A 513 2.15 35.66 15.15
C PRO A 513 1.10 35.14 16.14
N GLY A 514 1.55 34.71 17.33
CA GLY A 514 0.67 34.19 18.38
C GLY A 514 -0.19 35.28 19.00
N THR A 515 -1.49 35.03 19.15
CA THR A 515 -2.38 35.88 19.96
C THR A 515 -2.32 35.39 21.42
N LYS A 516 -1.58 36.06 22.30
CA LYS A 516 -1.80 35.86 23.75
C LYS A 516 -3.19 36.41 24.08
N SER A 517 -4.11 35.53 24.43
CA SER A 517 -5.40 35.90 25.02
C SER A 517 -5.15 36.45 26.43
N GLY A 518 -4.99 37.76 26.56
CA GLY A 518 -4.89 38.42 27.86
C GLY A 518 -4.98 39.93 27.70
N GLY A 519 -6.03 40.53 28.27
CA GLY A 519 -6.16 41.94 28.68
C GLY A 519 -5.63 43.02 27.75
N MET A 520 -6.54 43.86 27.22
CA MET A 520 -6.21 45.22 26.82
C MET A 520 -5.48 45.94 27.97
N ASP A 521 -4.46 46.74 27.60
CA ASP A 521 -3.55 47.53 28.44
C ASP A 521 -2.32 46.80 28.98
N GLU A 522 -1.32 46.58 28.12
CA GLU A 522 0.09 46.96 28.39
C GLU A 522 0.99 46.70 27.17
N GLY A 523 1.73 47.73 26.71
CA GLY A 523 3.03 47.54 26.07
C GLY A 523 3.15 47.64 24.53
N ILE A 524 2.99 48.84 23.96
CA ILE A 524 3.42 49.15 22.57
C ILE A 524 4.92 48.84 22.34
N ALA A 525 5.74 48.82 23.40
CA ALA A 525 7.17 48.46 23.33
C ALA A 525 7.45 46.93 23.37
N GLN A 526 6.51 46.08 23.79
CA GLN A 526 6.66 44.61 23.70
C GLN A 526 6.22 44.06 22.33
N ILE A 527 5.40 44.81 21.58
CA ILE A 527 4.84 44.40 20.28
C ILE A 527 5.90 44.35 19.16
N GLU A 528 6.94 45.18 19.21
CA GLU A 528 8.02 45.15 18.21
C GLU A 528 8.87 43.87 18.31
N ASN A 529 9.21 43.41 19.53
CA ASN A 529 9.92 42.15 19.76
C ASN A 529 9.06 40.90 19.49
N LEU A 530 7.73 40.99 19.67
CA LEU A 530 6.77 39.93 19.35
C LEU A 530 6.44 39.83 17.84
N SER A 531 6.94 40.75 17.00
CA SER A 531 6.62 40.78 15.57
C SER A 531 7.19 39.63 14.76
N THR A 532 8.30 39.07 15.25
CA THR A 532 9.02 37.97 14.59
C THR A 532 9.01 36.68 15.40
N GLN A 533 8.28 36.64 16.52
CA GLN A 533 8.15 35.46 17.38
C GLN A 533 6.79 34.79 17.26
N ASP A 534 6.75 33.47 17.39
CA ASP A 534 5.53 32.65 17.31
C ASP A 534 4.82 32.58 18.68
N ALA A 535 3.72 31.82 18.75
CA ALA A 535 2.96 31.63 19.99
C ALA A 535 3.79 30.98 21.13
N LEU A 536 4.90 30.33 20.80
CA LEU A 536 5.83 29.69 21.74
C LEU A 536 7.02 30.59 22.10
N GLY A 537 7.06 31.83 21.58
CA GLY A 537 8.16 32.78 21.81
C GLY A 537 9.42 32.48 20.97
N ARG A 538 9.32 31.64 19.94
CA ARG A 538 10.43 31.25 19.05
C ARG A 538 10.45 32.13 17.80
N GLN A 539 11.63 32.31 17.20
CA GLN A 539 11.75 33.03 15.93
C GLN A 539 10.92 32.34 14.83
N ARG A 540 10.02 33.08 14.18
CA ARG A 540 9.17 32.61 13.09
C ARG A 540 9.97 32.48 11.81
N LEU A 541 9.68 31.42 11.07
CA LEU A 541 10.11 31.29 9.68
C LEU A 541 9.34 32.27 8.78
N GLY A 542 10.00 32.74 7.73
CA GLY A 542 9.41 33.66 6.76
C GLY A 542 8.40 32.98 5.84
N CYS A 543 7.59 33.79 5.17
CA CYS A 543 6.87 33.35 3.97
C CYS A 543 7.70 33.66 2.72
N CYS A 544 7.20 33.29 1.54
CA CYS A 544 7.90 33.57 0.28
C CYS A 544 8.22 35.06 0.08
N PHE A 545 7.39 35.98 0.60
CA PHE A 545 7.57 37.45 0.56
C PHE A 545 8.54 38.02 1.61
N CYS A 546 9.14 37.21 2.48
CA CYS A 546 10.18 37.67 3.43
C CYS A 546 11.60 37.68 2.84
N SER A 547 11.78 37.04 1.70
CA SER A 547 13.07 36.89 1.00
C SER A 547 12.94 37.36 -0.45
N ASP A 548 14.05 37.71 -1.08
CA ASP A 548 14.10 38.16 -2.49
C ASP A 548 13.94 36.99 -3.49
N THR A 549 12.80 36.30 -3.37
CA THR A 549 12.40 35.19 -4.24
C THR A 549 11.94 35.68 -5.62
N THR A 550 11.73 36.99 -5.79
CA THR A 550 11.39 37.62 -7.07
C THR A 550 12.47 37.45 -8.12
N SER A 551 13.74 37.37 -7.70
CA SER A 551 14.89 37.10 -8.57
C SER A 551 14.81 35.75 -9.31
N LEU A 552 14.12 34.76 -8.74
CA LEU A 552 13.88 33.45 -9.35
C LEU A 552 12.76 33.48 -10.40
N VAL A 553 11.81 34.40 -10.27
CA VAL A 553 10.62 34.54 -11.13
C VAL A 553 10.87 35.54 -12.27
N ASN A 554 11.61 36.63 -12.00
CA ASN A 554 11.83 37.75 -12.93
C ASN A 554 13.01 37.56 -13.92
N SER A 555 13.35 36.32 -14.27
CA SER A 555 14.33 36.05 -15.34
C SER A 555 13.72 36.20 -16.75
N ASP A 556 12.75 37.09 -16.93
CA ASP A 556 12.12 37.37 -18.23
C ASP A 556 12.75 38.58 -18.95
N HIS A 557 13.36 38.24 -20.08
CA HIS A 557 13.29 38.96 -21.37
C HIS A 557 13.66 40.45 -21.44
N ASN A 558 14.97 40.73 -21.36
CA ASN A 558 15.55 41.88 -22.05
C ASN A 558 15.85 41.54 -23.53
N GLY A 559 14.96 41.92 -24.44
CA GLY A 559 15.26 42.07 -25.87
C GLY A 559 14.51 41.12 -26.80
N ALA A 560 14.03 41.69 -27.90
CA ALA A 560 13.29 41.04 -28.99
C ALA A 560 14.11 40.00 -29.77
N LEU A 561 14.40 38.86 -29.15
CA LEU A 561 14.90 37.65 -29.81
C LEU A 561 13.91 36.51 -29.54
N ASP A 562 13.47 35.88 -30.63
CA ASP A 562 12.44 34.84 -30.79
C ASP A 562 11.83 34.21 -29.52
N GLN A 563 10.50 34.32 -29.41
CA GLN A 563 9.63 33.67 -28.42
C GLN A 563 9.58 32.12 -28.52
N GLN A 564 10.54 31.47 -29.19
CA GLN A 564 10.45 30.04 -29.53
C GLN A 564 11.31 29.08 -28.70
N SER A 565 12.17 29.51 -27.76
CA SER A 565 13.22 28.61 -27.24
C SER A 565 13.44 28.50 -25.73
N ALA A 566 12.62 29.11 -24.86
CA ALA A 566 12.76 28.94 -23.40
C ALA A 566 11.79 27.88 -22.86
N VAL A 567 12.19 26.60 -22.90
CA VAL A 567 11.38 25.47 -22.38
C VAL A 567 11.85 25.13 -20.96
N ILE A 568 10.97 25.29 -19.95
CA ILE A 568 11.21 24.77 -18.60
C ILE A 568 11.47 23.27 -18.70
N LEU A 569 12.59 22.81 -18.13
CA LEU A 569 13.00 21.40 -18.21
C LEU A 569 12.00 20.51 -17.45
N PRO A 570 11.33 19.52 -18.07
CA PRO A 570 10.39 18.63 -17.37
C PRO A 570 10.97 17.93 -16.13
N GLY A 571 12.28 17.63 -16.14
CA GLY A 571 12.98 17.07 -14.98
C GLY A 571 13.01 18.00 -13.76
N LEU A 572 13.02 19.32 -13.96
CA LEU A 572 12.99 20.32 -12.89
C LEU A 572 11.68 20.26 -12.10
N THR A 573 10.55 20.09 -12.79
CA THR A 573 9.23 19.90 -12.17
C THR A 573 9.23 18.65 -11.29
N SER A 574 9.73 17.52 -11.80
CA SER A 574 9.78 16.27 -11.04
C SER A 574 10.63 16.38 -9.77
N VAL A 575 11.80 17.04 -9.86
CA VAL A 575 12.67 17.29 -8.69
C VAL A 575 11.99 18.18 -7.65
N ALA A 576 11.38 19.29 -8.08
CA ALA A 576 10.74 20.24 -7.18
C ALA A 576 9.49 19.64 -6.52
N SER A 577 8.61 18.99 -7.28
CA SER A 577 7.41 18.32 -6.75
C SER A 577 7.75 17.20 -5.79
N GLY A 578 8.78 16.39 -6.10
CA GLY A 578 9.30 15.37 -5.20
C GLY A 578 9.74 15.96 -3.86
N LYS A 579 10.52 17.03 -3.86
CA LYS A 579 10.95 17.72 -2.62
C LYS A 579 9.78 18.34 -1.86
N ALA A 580 8.78 18.87 -2.55
CA ALA A 580 7.63 19.52 -1.93
C ALA A 580 6.78 18.53 -1.11
N VAL A 581 6.46 17.36 -1.67
CA VAL A 581 5.67 16.35 -0.94
C VAL A 581 6.46 15.71 0.20
N GLU A 582 7.78 15.62 0.07
CA GLU A 582 8.66 15.12 1.13
C GLU A 582 8.76 16.11 2.30
N LEU A 583 8.80 17.41 2.00
CA LEU A 583 8.72 18.46 3.01
C LEU A 583 7.36 18.43 3.71
N PHE A 584 6.27 18.30 2.96
CA PHE A 584 4.92 18.13 3.50
C PHE A 584 4.81 16.95 4.46
N ALA A 585 5.19 15.75 4.02
CA ALA A 585 5.07 14.55 4.83
C ALA A 585 5.84 14.69 6.14
N ARG A 586 7.02 15.33 6.12
CA ARG A 586 7.80 15.65 7.31
C ARG A 586 7.10 16.62 8.25
N MET A 587 6.61 17.75 7.73
CA MET A 587 5.88 18.73 8.54
C MET A 587 4.68 18.09 9.23
N LEU A 588 3.92 17.26 8.51
CA LEU A 588 2.73 16.62 9.04
C LEU A 588 3.06 15.64 10.18
N HIS A 589 4.23 14.99 10.15
CA HIS A 589 4.64 14.05 11.19
C HIS A 589 5.49 14.69 12.30
N HIS A 590 5.89 15.96 12.14
CA HIS A 590 6.62 16.68 13.17
C HIS A 590 5.69 17.03 14.35
N PRO A 591 6.11 16.84 15.62
CA PRO A 591 5.28 17.16 16.79
C PRO A 591 4.78 18.61 16.83
N ASP A 592 5.65 19.56 16.47
CA ASP A 592 5.33 21.00 16.43
C ASP A 592 4.65 21.46 15.12
N GLU A 593 4.47 20.57 14.13
CA GLU A 593 3.84 20.88 12.83
C GLU A 593 4.34 22.20 12.18
N ILE A 594 3.48 23.21 12.05
CA ILE A 594 3.80 24.53 11.46
C ILE A 594 4.76 25.36 12.33
N HIS A 595 4.83 25.09 13.64
CA HIS A 595 5.71 25.75 14.61
C HIS A 595 7.11 25.12 14.68
N ALA A 596 7.36 24.06 13.92
CA ALA A 596 8.65 23.40 13.89
C ALA A 596 9.77 24.36 13.44
N PRO A 597 10.91 24.42 14.14
CA PRO A 597 12.05 25.26 13.75
C PRO A 597 12.61 24.81 12.39
N GLY A 598 13.25 25.73 11.67
CA GLY A 598 13.87 25.42 10.37
C GLY A 598 15.27 24.86 10.55
N ASP A 599 15.50 23.66 10.03
CA ASP A 599 16.82 23.04 10.06
C ASP A 599 17.67 23.50 8.86
N ILE A 600 19.00 23.47 9.02
CA ILE A 600 19.96 23.73 7.95
C ILE A 600 20.77 22.46 7.72
N ALA A 601 21.14 22.17 6.46
CA ALA A 601 22.03 21.04 6.16
C ALA A 601 23.31 21.11 7.01
N GLY A 602 23.63 20.00 7.68
CA GLY A 602 24.80 19.88 8.57
C GLY A 602 24.51 20.09 10.07
N THR A 603 23.27 20.40 10.46
CA THR A 603 22.85 20.37 11.87
C THR A 603 22.39 18.97 12.26
N ASP A 604 22.85 18.43 13.39
CA ASP A 604 22.32 17.19 13.95
C ASP A 604 20.88 17.42 14.42
N THR A 605 19.94 16.62 13.90
CA THR A 605 18.53 16.69 14.26
C THR A 605 18.01 15.32 14.63
N GLU A 606 17.30 15.24 15.75
CA GLU A 606 16.70 13.99 16.24
C GLU A 606 15.36 13.65 15.54
N HIS A 607 14.98 14.40 14.50
CA HIS A 607 13.71 14.19 13.82
C HIS A 607 13.73 12.89 13.01
N GLN A 608 12.73 12.02 13.25
CA GLN A 608 12.74 10.64 12.74
C GLN A 608 12.64 10.52 11.22
N LEU A 609 12.18 11.57 10.52
CA LEU A 609 12.17 11.66 9.06
C LEU A 609 13.36 12.44 8.48
N GLY A 610 14.35 12.80 9.29
CA GLY A 610 15.48 13.67 8.96
C GLY A 610 15.12 15.16 8.98
N LEU A 611 16.02 16.00 8.45
CA LEU A 611 15.95 17.45 8.49
C LEU A 611 14.61 18.00 7.96
N LEU A 612 14.15 19.07 8.58
CA LEU A 612 12.99 19.86 8.19
C LEU A 612 13.40 21.28 7.76
N PRO A 613 13.96 21.42 6.53
CA PRO A 613 14.44 22.70 6.04
C PRO A 613 13.30 23.71 5.90
N HIS A 614 13.66 24.99 6.00
CA HIS A 614 12.73 26.08 5.68
C HIS A 614 12.61 26.29 4.17
N GLN A 615 13.74 26.60 3.49
CA GLN A 615 13.81 26.74 2.04
C GLN A 615 14.83 25.77 1.46
N MET A 616 14.51 25.22 0.29
CA MET A 616 15.41 24.47 -0.57
C MET A 616 15.50 25.21 -1.91
N GLN A 617 16.68 25.76 -2.18
CA GLN A 617 16.99 26.42 -3.44
C GLN A 617 17.98 25.53 -4.21
N GLY A 618 17.63 25.14 -5.42
CA GLY A 618 18.46 24.25 -6.21
C GLY A 618 18.49 24.61 -7.69
N SER A 619 19.47 24.06 -8.38
CA SER A 619 19.71 24.24 -9.80
C SER A 619 20.06 22.91 -10.43
N LEU A 620 19.34 22.52 -11.49
CA LEU A 620 19.72 21.32 -12.24
C LEU A 620 20.99 21.60 -13.04
N SER A 621 21.10 22.77 -13.70
CA SER A 621 22.25 23.14 -14.54
C SER A 621 23.55 23.13 -13.76
N LYS A 622 23.49 23.56 -12.50
CA LYS A 622 24.67 23.63 -11.63
C LYS A 622 24.82 22.42 -10.70
N CYS A 623 23.86 21.50 -10.71
CA CYS A 623 23.82 20.35 -9.79
C CYS A 623 24.06 20.75 -8.32
N VAL A 624 23.47 21.87 -7.88
CA VAL A 624 23.56 22.36 -6.50
C VAL A 624 22.21 22.36 -5.81
N LEU A 625 22.25 22.16 -4.49
CA LEU A 625 21.12 22.27 -3.59
C LEU A 625 21.60 22.95 -2.32
N SER A 626 20.94 24.04 -1.94
CA SER A 626 21.19 24.76 -0.70
C SER A 626 19.92 24.81 0.14
N THR A 627 20.08 24.60 1.45
CA THR A 627 19.02 24.84 2.43
C THR A 627 19.23 26.21 3.05
N VAL A 628 18.22 27.07 3.00
CA VAL A 628 18.31 28.45 3.51
C VAL A 628 17.27 28.67 4.60
N LEU A 629 17.73 29.22 5.73
CA LEU A 629 16.87 29.71 6.78
C LEU A 629 16.57 31.19 6.54
N CYS A 630 15.30 31.56 6.56
CA CYS A 630 14.87 32.94 6.41
C CYS A 630 13.79 33.20 7.45
N ASN A 631 14.03 34.18 8.30
CA ASN A 631 13.10 34.54 9.37
C ASN A 631 11.99 35.45 8.83
N SER A 632 10.87 35.49 9.54
CA SER A 632 9.80 36.45 9.24
C SER A 632 10.34 37.88 9.34
N SER A 633 9.99 38.72 8.38
CA SER A 633 10.35 40.14 8.41
C SER A 633 9.19 41.00 8.94
N SER A 634 9.52 41.98 9.79
CA SER A 634 8.55 42.96 10.31
C SER A 634 7.95 43.85 9.21
N ASN A 635 8.63 43.99 8.07
CA ASN A 635 8.17 44.75 6.91
C ASN A 635 7.57 43.86 5.79
N CYS A 636 7.33 42.57 6.03
CA CYS A 636 6.79 41.69 4.99
C CYS A 636 5.37 42.13 4.56
N ILE A 637 5.12 42.18 3.24
CA ILE A 637 3.82 42.59 2.68
C ILE A 637 2.69 41.55 2.82
N ALA A 638 2.99 40.35 3.33
CA ALA A 638 2.01 39.26 3.47
C ALA A 638 1.85 38.77 4.92
N CYS A 639 2.96 38.47 5.62
CA CYS A 639 2.91 37.81 6.93
C CYS A 639 3.40 38.65 8.12
N SER A 640 3.64 39.95 7.93
CA SER A 640 4.01 40.87 9.02
C SER A 640 2.84 41.14 9.95
N ASN A 641 3.15 41.52 11.20
CA ASN A 641 2.11 41.91 12.16
C ASN A 641 1.28 43.11 11.69
N ALA A 642 1.90 44.07 10.98
CA ALA A 642 1.20 45.24 10.44
C ALA A 642 0.12 44.81 9.43
N VAL A 643 0.49 43.94 8.48
CA VAL A 643 -0.43 43.43 7.46
C VAL A 643 -1.52 42.55 8.06
N LEU A 644 -1.15 41.59 8.93
CA LEU A 644 -2.12 40.67 9.54
C LEU A 644 -3.08 41.40 10.49
N SER A 645 -2.61 42.40 11.25
CA SER A 645 -3.48 43.21 12.12
C SER A 645 -4.45 44.06 11.31
N GLU A 646 -3.99 44.65 10.21
CA GLU A 646 -4.85 45.45 9.33
C GLU A 646 -5.89 44.56 8.62
N TYR A 647 -5.50 43.36 8.19
CA TYR A 647 -6.42 42.36 7.67
C TYR A 647 -7.47 41.93 8.71
N ARG A 648 -7.07 41.60 9.94
CA ARG A 648 -8.01 41.24 11.02
C ARG A 648 -8.97 42.37 11.37
N ARG A 649 -8.54 43.62 11.22
CA ARG A 649 -9.34 44.82 11.53
C ARG A 649 -10.35 45.16 10.43
N ARG A 650 -9.98 45.01 9.15
CA ARG A 650 -10.78 45.48 8.00
C ARG A 650 -11.29 44.37 7.08
N GLY A 651 -10.83 43.15 7.24
CA GLY A 651 -11.19 42.01 6.41
C GLY A 651 -10.97 42.27 4.92
N PHE A 652 -11.99 41.97 4.11
CA PHE A 652 -11.91 42.07 2.64
C PHE A 652 -11.82 43.50 2.10
N ASP A 653 -12.14 44.52 2.90
CA ASP A 653 -11.92 45.91 2.47
C ASP A 653 -10.42 46.21 2.35
N PHE A 654 -9.62 45.68 3.28
CA PHE A 654 -8.16 45.74 3.19
C PHE A 654 -7.65 44.95 1.99
N VAL A 655 -8.12 43.71 1.80
CA VAL A 655 -7.70 42.85 0.69
C VAL A 655 -7.99 43.50 -0.66
N THR A 656 -9.20 44.04 -0.81
CA THR A 656 -9.63 44.69 -2.05
C THR A 656 -8.82 45.96 -2.32
N GLN A 657 -8.52 46.76 -1.28
CA GLN A 657 -7.64 47.93 -1.41
C GLN A 657 -6.20 47.53 -1.79
N ALA A 658 -5.66 46.48 -1.16
CA ALA A 658 -4.31 45.99 -1.45
C ALA A 658 -4.19 45.44 -2.88
N ILE A 659 -5.20 44.72 -3.36
CA ILE A 659 -5.25 44.20 -4.73
C ILE A 659 -5.35 45.32 -5.77
N THR A 660 -6.21 46.32 -5.53
CA THR A 660 -6.48 47.42 -6.48
C THR A 660 -5.42 48.52 -6.44
N CYS A 661 -4.72 48.66 -5.32
CA CYS A 661 -3.67 49.65 -5.09
C CYS A 661 -2.48 49.02 -4.34
N PRO A 662 -1.63 48.21 -5.00
CA PRO A 662 -0.53 47.51 -4.33
C PRO A 662 0.50 48.42 -3.65
N THR A 663 0.59 49.70 -4.05
CA THR A 663 1.44 50.70 -3.38
C THR A 663 1.05 50.93 -1.92
N TYR A 664 -0.21 50.73 -1.56
CA TYR A 664 -0.68 50.82 -0.18
C TYR A 664 0.05 49.83 0.75
N LEU A 665 0.42 48.65 0.25
CA LEU A 665 1.20 47.67 1.02
C LEU A 665 2.62 48.19 1.34
N LYS A 666 3.21 49.03 0.48
CA LYS A 666 4.52 49.67 0.74
C LYS A 666 4.41 50.66 1.89
N ASP A 667 3.40 51.53 1.82
CA ASP A 667 3.16 52.55 2.84
C ASP A 667 2.88 51.91 4.20
N LEU A 668 2.13 50.81 4.22
CA LEU A 668 1.81 50.07 5.44
C LEU A 668 3.03 49.38 6.06
N THR A 669 3.97 48.91 5.25
CA THR A 669 5.11 48.10 5.71
C THR A 669 6.43 48.88 5.82
N GLY A 670 6.48 50.12 5.33
CA GLY A 670 7.68 50.96 5.36
C GLY A 670 8.80 50.49 4.41
N ILE A 671 8.49 49.65 3.42
CA ILE A 671 9.46 49.24 2.39
C ILE A 671 9.64 50.39 1.38
N SER A 672 10.79 51.04 1.45
CA SER A 672 11.21 52.13 0.54
C SER A 672 11.61 51.63 -0.86
N ASP A 673 12.09 50.39 -0.96
CA ASP A 673 12.41 49.69 -2.22
C ASP A 673 11.75 48.31 -2.26
N LEU A 674 10.58 48.19 -2.90
CA LEU A 674 10.24 46.93 -3.54
C LEU A 674 11.26 46.80 -4.68
N LYS A 675 12.39 46.11 -4.46
CA LYS A 675 13.32 45.76 -5.55
C LYS A 675 12.46 45.21 -6.70
N LYS A 676 12.42 46.00 -7.78
CA LYS A 676 11.37 46.10 -8.81
C LYS A 676 10.48 44.85 -8.99
N PRO A 677 9.15 45.04 -8.81
CA PRO A 677 8.20 44.51 -9.81
C PRO A 677 7.28 45.57 -10.42
N PHE A 678 7.34 46.84 -9.99
CA PHE A 678 6.22 47.76 -10.25
C PHE A 678 6.57 49.15 -10.84
N ALA A 679 7.76 49.34 -11.42
CA ALA A 679 8.12 50.59 -12.10
C ALA A 679 8.53 50.38 -13.57
N SER A 680 7.61 50.77 -14.46
CA SER A 680 7.83 51.39 -15.78
C SER A 680 8.90 50.82 -16.72
N LYS A 681 8.43 50.32 -17.88
CA LYS A 681 9.10 50.57 -19.17
C LYS A 681 9.55 52.04 -19.19
N ILE A 682 10.79 52.30 -19.62
CA ILE A 682 11.49 53.60 -19.78
C ILE A 682 12.66 53.78 -18.79
N SER A 683 13.83 53.27 -19.16
CA SER A 683 15.11 54.00 -19.23
C SER A 683 16.25 53.03 -19.53
N ALA A 684 17.11 53.43 -20.45
CA ALA A 684 18.20 52.67 -20.99
C ALA A 684 19.40 52.56 -20.02
N SER A 685 20.30 51.63 -20.36
CA SER A 685 21.73 51.58 -20.02
C SER A 685 22.15 51.28 -18.58
N ILE A 686 22.28 49.98 -18.26
CA ILE A 686 23.36 49.41 -17.42
C ILE A 686 23.81 48.10 -18.08
N PRO A 687 25.10 47.84 -18.32
CA PRO A 687 25.57 46.59 -18.90
C PRO A 687 25.56 45.49 -17.84
N VAL A 688 24.48 44.71 -17.77
CA VAL A 688 24.50 43.40 -17.12
C VAL A 688 25.26 42.46 -18.06
N SER A 689 26.28 41.77 -17.55
CA SER A 689 27.06 40.78 -18.30
C SER A 689 26.12 39.76 -18.92
N LYS A 690 26.07 39.76 -20.25
CA LYS A 690 25.33 38.79 -21.07
C LYS A 690 25.97 37.41 -20.93
N THR A 691 25.45 36.58 -20.04
CA THR A 691 25.60 35.12 -20.08
C THR A 691 24.31 34.48 -19.59
N SER A 692 23.21 34.72 -20.30
CA SER A 692 22.03 33.85 -20.22
C SER A 692 22.38 32.53 -20.90
N ALA A 693 22.81 31.54 -20.13
CA ALA A 693 23.06 30.18 -20.60
C ALA A 693 21.70 29.50 -20.89
N SER A 694 21.07 29.83 -22.01
CA SER A 694 20.04 28.98 -22.59
C SER A 694 20.73 27.72 -23.09
N ILE A 695 20.46 26.55 -22.50
CA ILE A 695 20.83 25.25 -23.11
C ILE A 695 20.21 25.25 -24.52
N PRO A 696 21.00 25.28 -25.61
CA PRO A 696 20.46 25.14 -26.95
C PRO A 696 20.02 23.69 -27.15
N VAL A 697 18.79 23.37 -26.70
CA VAL A 697 18.22 22.04 -26.85
C VAL A 697 17.84 21.85 -28.32
N ASN A 698 18.56 20.94 -28.99
CA ASN A 698 18.23 20.50 -30.33
C ASN A 698 17.15 19.41 -30.26
N LEU A 699 15.90 19.83 -30.49
CA LEU A 699 14.73 18.95 -30.46
C LEU A 699 14.81 17.83 -31.52
N GLU A 700 15.49 18.03 -32.65
CA GLU A 700 15.68 16.97 -33.65
C GLU A 700 16.62 15.87 -33.14
N LYS A 701 17.70 16.23 -32.42
CA LYS A 701 18.57 15.25 -31.76
C LYS A 701 17.79 14.41 -30.75
N LEU A 702 16.95 15.04 -29.92
CA LEU A 702 16.12 14.31 -28.95
C LEU A 702 15.07 13.44 -29.61
N SER A 703 14.36 13.95 -30.62
CA SER A 703 13.32 13.20 -31.32
C SER A 703 13.89 12.02 -32.12
N SER A 704 15.12 12.12 -32.62
CA SER A 704 15.77 11.07 -33.39
C SER A 704 16.41 9.98 -32.52
N ALA A 705 16.81 10.31 -31.29
CA ALA A 705 17.45 9.42 -30.33
C ALA A 705 16.54 8.24 -29.93
N ARG A 706 17.11 7.04 -30.00
CA ARG A 706 16.49 5.79 -29.55
C ARG A 706 16.95 5.47 -28.15
N CYS A 707 16.04 5.55 -27.18
CA CYS A 707 16.33 5.24 -25.78
C CYS A 707 15.77 3.87 -25.40
N LEU A 708 16.63 3.01 -24.87
CA LEU A 708 16.28 1.72 -24.28
C LEU A 708 16.16 1.88 -22.76
N LEU A 709 14.99 1.59 -22.19
CA LEU A 709 14.71 1.63 -20.75
C LEU A 709 14.64 0.19 -20.22
N LEU A 710 15.62 -0.18 -19.40
CA LEU A 710 15.70 -1.48 -18.76
C LEU A 710 15.05 -1.39 -17.37
N GLY A 711 13.81 -1.84 -17.26
CA GLY A 711 12.96 -1.72 -16.09
C GLY A 711 11.78 -0.79 -16.32
N ALA A 712 10.58 -1.27 -16.01
CA ALA A 712 9.30 -0.58 -16.08
C ALA A 712 8.68 -0.37 -14.68
N GLY A 713 9.55 -0.26 -13.67
CA GLY A 713 9.19 0.06 -12.29
C GLY A 713 8.90 1.54 -12.07
N THR A 714 9.09 2.01 -10.82
CA THR A 714 8.87 3.42 -10.43
C THR A 714 9.75 4.37 -11.25
N LEU A 715 11.06 4.10 -11.31
CA LEU A 715 12.01 4.85 -12.14
C LEU A 715 11.68 4.74 -13.63
N GLY A 716 11.39 3.53 -14.11
CA GLY A 716 11.05 3.27 -15.52
C GLY A 716 9.89 4.14 -16.02
N CYS A 717 8.82 4.20 -15.23
CA CYS A 717 7.65 5.02 -15.57
C CYS A 717 7.98 6.53 -15.59
N ASP A 718 8.68 7.02 -14.56
CA ASP A 718 9.00 8.45 -14.46
C ASP A 718 10.02 8.89 -15.50
N VAL A 719 11.09 8.12 -15.73
CA VAL A 719 12.08 8.40 -16.78
C VAL A 719 11.41 8.37 -18.16
N ALA A 720 10.57 7.39 -18.47
CA ALA A 720 9.87 7.32 -19.75
C ALA A 720 9.00 8.57 -19.98
N ARG A 721 8.24 8.97 -18.96
CA ARG A 721 7.39 10.17 -19.01
C ARG A 721 8.22 11.43 -19.22
N ILE A 722 9.26 11.64 -18.41
CA ILE A 722 10.10 12.84 -18.46
C ILE A 722 10.86 12.93 -19.79
N LEU A 723 11.41 11.81 -20.30
CA LEU A 723 12.08 11.80 -21.60
C LEU A 723 11.12 12.15 -22.75
N MET A 724 9.90 11.62 -22.71
CA MET A 724 8.86 11.97 -23.68
C MET A 724 8.52 13.47 -23.62
N ASP A 725 8.33 14.00 -22.41
CA ASP A 725 8.07 15.42 -22.16
C ASP A 725 9.25 16.30 -22.61
N CYS A 726 10.50 15.81 -22.50
CA CYS A 726 11.71 16.48 -23.00
C CYS A 726 11.82 16.49 -24.54
N GLY A 727 11.05 15.67 -25.25
CA GLY A 727 11.08 15.60 -26.73
C GLY A 727 11.58 14.28 -27.31
N VAL A 728 11.93 13.29 -26.49
CA VAL A 728 12.26 11.93 -27.00
C VAL A 728 11.01 11.29 -27.58
N ARG A 729 11.15 10.65 -28.74
CA ARG A 729 10.02 10.01 -29.44
C ARG A 729 10.20 8.52 -29.66
N LYS A 730 11.41 7.96 -29.56
CA LYS A 730 11.67 6.53 -29.78
C LYS A 730 12.09 5.85 -28.47
N LEU A 731 11.16 5.11 -27.87
CA LEU A 731 11.36 4.47 -26.58
C LEU A 731 11.17 2.95 -26.71
N THR A 732 12.12 2.17 -26.23
CA THR A 732 11.94 0.72 -26.05
C THR A 732 12.03 0.39 -24.56
N VAL A 733 11.03 -0.26 -24.01
CA VAL A 733 10.95 -0.63 -22.59
C VAL A 733 11.05 -2.14 -22.43
N VAL A 734 11.92 -2.60 -21.53
CA VAL A 734 12.12 -4.01 -21.21
C VAL A 734 11.76 -4.28 -19.75
N ASP A 735 10.83 -5.19 -19.49
CA ASP A 735 10.46 -5.64 -18.14
C ASP A 735 9.72 -6.98 -18.20
N SER A 736 10.07 -7.93 -17.35
CA SER A 736 9.44 -9.27 -17.29
C SER A 736 8.15 -9.30 -16.46
N GLY A 737 7.94 -8.29 -15.61
CA GLY A 737 6.90 -8.25 -14.59
C GLY A 737 5.50 -7.94 -15.11
N ARG A 738 4.53 -8.08 -14.20
CA ARG A 738 3.13 -7.70 -14.41
C ARG A 738 2.73 -6.58 -13.46
N VAL A 739 1.77 -5.77 -13.88
CA VAL A 739 1.21 -4.70 -13.06
C VAL A 739 0.36 -5.32 -11.96
N VAL A 740 0.72 -5.02 -10.71
CA VAL A 740 -0.06 -5.40 -9.52
C VAL A 740 -0.60 -4.15 -8.82
N VAL A 741 -1.62 -4.31 -7.97
CA VAL A 741 -2.32 -3.17 -7.33
C VAL A 741 -1.39 -2.23 -6.57
N SER A 742 -0.38 -2.76 -5.89
CA SER A 742 0.59 -1.95 -5.15
C SER A 742 1.46 -1.06 -6.06
N ASN A 743 1.52 -1.36 -7.36
CA ASN A 743 2.24 -0.54 -8.34
C ASN A 743 1.52 0.77 -8.64
N LEU A 744 0.18 0.79 -8.63
CA LEU A 744 -0.62 1.94 -9.07
C LEU A 744 -0.32 3.23 -8.31
N ALA A 745 0.01 3.10 -7.02
CA ALA A 745 0.37 4.22 -6.17
C ALA A 745 1.71 4.85 -6.55
N ARG A 746 2.70 4.07 -6.98
CA ARG A 746 4.10 4.51 -7.14
C ARG A 746 4.56 4.59 -8.59
N GLN A 747 3.98 3.80 -9.48
CA GLN A 747 4.41 3.67 -10.88
C GLN A 747 3.51 4.56 -11.74
N SER A 748 4.11 5.63 -12.26
CA SER A 748 3.37 6.78 -12.77
C SER A 748 2.52 6.53 -14.02
N LEU A 749 2.77 5.46 -14.75
CA LEU A 749 2.08 5.17 -16.01
C LEU A 749 1.08 4.02 -15.91
N TYR A 750 0.81 3.47 -14.71
CA TYR A 750 -0.20 2.42 -14.54
C TYR A 750 -1.47 2.93 -13.87
N THR A 751 -2.57 2.27 -14.23
CA THR A 751 -3.93 2.51 -13.76
C THR A 751 -4.60 1.20 -13.37
N SER A 752 -5.82 1.30 -12.82
CA SER A 752 -6.59 0.12 -12.42
C SER A 752 -6.86 -0.84 -13.58
N ASP A 753 -6.99 -0.34 -14.81
CA ASP A 753 -7.25 -1.12 -16.02
C ASP A 753 -6.05 -1.94 -16.49
N ASP A 754 -4.83 -1.57 -16.05
CA ASP A 754 -3.60 -2.26 -16.42
C ASP A 754 -3.36 -3.51 -15.56
N ARG A 755 -4.22 -3.82 -14.59
CA ARG A 755 -4.05 -4.95 -13.65
C ARG A 755 -3.77 -6.26 -14.40
N ASP A 756 -2.76 -6.99 -13.93
CA ASP A 756 -2.26 -8.26 -14.48
C ASP A 756 -1.67 -8.17 -15.90
N SER A 757 -1.69 -7.00 -16.55
CA SER A 757 -1.04 -6.79 -17.84
C SER A 757 0.49 -6.81 -17.70
N PRO A 758 1.24 -7.28 -18.73
CA PRO A 758 2.69 -7.16 -18.74
C PRO A 758 3.12 -5.69 -18.65
N LYS A 759 4.01 -5.35 -17.72
CA LYS A 759 4.46 -3.98 -17.47
C LYS A 759 5.01 -3.31 -18.72
N ALA A 760 5.88 -4.02 -19.45
CA ALA A 760 6.48 -3.53 -20.69
C ALA A 760 5.43 -3.14 -21.75
N SER A 761 4.29 -3.81 -21.79
CA SER A 761 3.19 -3.51 -22.72
C SER A 761 2.25 -2.43 -22.18
N ALA A 762 1.94 -2.46 -20.88
CA ALA A 762 1.03 -1.51 -20.24
C ALA A 762 1.52 -0.06 -20.33
N ILE A 763 2.84 0.18 -20.14
CA ILE A 763 3.43 1.52 -20.32
C ILE A 763 3.13 2.12 -21.70
N LEU A 764 3.11 1.30 -22.75
CA LEU A 764 2.96 1.79 -24.12
C LEU A 764 1.60 2.42 -24.39
N GLY A 765 0.54 1.87 -23.79
CA GLY A 765 -0.82 2.39 -23.93
C GLY A 765 -0.87 3.85 -23.49
N ARG A 766 -0.37 4.12 -22.28
CA ARG A 766 -0.37 5.47 -21.71
C ARG A 766 0.58 6.44 -22.40
N LEU A 767 1.77 5.99 -22.83
CA LEU A 767 2.66 6.85 -23.60
C LEU A 767 2.03 7.28 -24.93
N ARG A 768 1.36 6.37 -25.64
CA ARG A 768 0.69 6.65 -26.92
C ARG A 768 -0.56 7.51 -26.76
N GLU A 769 -1.33 7.31 -25.69
CA GLU A 769 -2.47 8.17 -25.35
C GLU A 769 -2.03 9.61 -25.07
N ARG A 770 -0.92 9.80 -24.37
CA ARG A 770 -0.38 11.14 -24.06
C ARG A 770 0.28 11.81 -25.27
N CYS A 771 1.04 11.03 -26.04
CA CYS A 771 1.77 11.52 -27.20
C CYS A 771 1.59 10.54 -28.36
N PRO A 772 0.60 10.73 -29.24
CA PRO A 772 0.35 9.82 -30.37
C PRO A 772 1.52 9.66 -31.34
N SER A 773 2.45 10.63 -31.35
CA SER A 773 3.67 10.59 -32.18
C SER A 773 4.81 9.74 -31.61
N VAL A 774 4.66 9.15 -30.41
CA VAL A 774 5.71 8.33 -29.79
C VAL A 774 5.80 6.95 -30.46
N ASP A 775 6.99 6.59 -30.95
CA ASP A 775 7.35 5.22 -31.33
C ASP A 775 7.83 4.48 -30.07
N ALA A 776 6.86 3.99 -29.29
CA ALA A 776 7.11 3.21 -28.09
C ALA A 776 6.97 1.70 -28.36
N LYS A 777 7.95 0.89 -27.93
CA LYS A 777 7.95 -0.58 -28.01
C LYS A 777 8.17 -1.19 -26.63
N GLY A 778 7.49 -2.29 -26.35
CA GLY A 778 7.56 -2.99 -25.06
C GLY A 778 7.95 -4.44 -25.27
N ILE A 779 8.96 -4.89 -24.53
CA ILE A 779 9.51 -6.24 -24.64
C ILE A 779 9.42 -6.89 -23.26
N LYS A 780 8.61 -7.94 -23.17
CA LYS A 780 8.53 -8.76 -21.97
C LYS A 780 9.68 -9.76 -21.98
N MET A 781 10.73 -9.47 -21.22
CA MET A 781 11.95 -10.27 -21.17
C MET A 781 12.61 -10.07 -19.81
N GLU A 782 13.18 -11.13 -19.25
CA GLU A 782 13.99 -11.05 -18.04
C GLU A 782 15.44 -10.71 -18.42
N ILE A 783 16.13 -9.96 -17.57
CA ILE A 783 17.55 -9.66 -17.79
C ILE A 783 18.34 -10.71 -17.02
N PRO A 784 19.11 -11.58 -17.70
CA PRO A 784 19.88 -12.62 -17.02
C PRO A 784 20.88 -12.03 -16.01
N MET A 785 20.90 -12.59 -14.80
CA MET A 785 21.61 -12.04 -13.66
C MET A 785 22.78 -12.96 -13.23
N PRO A 786 24.00 -12.43 -13.07
CA PRO A 786 25.10 -13.17 -12.45
C PRO A 786 24.78 -13.71 -11.06
N GLY A 787 25.19 -14.96 -10.80
CA GLY A 787 24.95 -15.64 -9.53
C GLY A 787 23.65 -16.42 -9.44
N HIS A 788 22.82 -16.42 -10.49
CA HIS A 788 21.61 -17.23 -10.60
C HIS A 788 21.85 -18.37 -11.61
N PRO A 789 22.26 -19.57 -11.15
CA PRO A 789 22.63 -20.66 -12.05
C PRO A 789 21.45 -21.08 -12.92
N VAL A 790 21.70 -21.21 -14.21
CA VAL A 790 20.69 -21.54 -15.21
C VAL A 790 20.58 -23.05 -15.30
N SER A 791 19.37 -23.59 -15.16
CA SER A 791 19.16 -25.03 -15.33
C SER A 791 19.41 -25.45 -16.80
N PRO A 792 19.81 -26.71 -17.07
CA PRO A 792 20.01 -27.17 -18.45
C PRO A 792 18.79 -26.99 -19.36
N ASN A 793 17.58 -27.01 -18.79
CA ASN A 793 16.33 -26.82 -19.52
C ASN A 793 16.08 -25.36 -19.90
N GLU A 794 16.63 -24.40 -19.16
CA GLU A 794 16.44 -22.96 -19.37
C GLU A 794 17.59 -22.32 -20.15
N ALA A 795 18.74 -23.00 -20.24
CA ALA A 795 19.97 -22.48 -20.85
C ALA A 795 19.78 -21.89 -22.26
N VAL A 796 18.96 -22.53 -23.10
CA VAL A 796 18.67 -22.05 -24.46
C VAL A 796 17.88 -20.74 -24.42
N SER A 797 16.85 -20.67 -23.58
CA SER A 797 16.01 -19.47 -23.44
C SER A 797 16.80 -18.29 -22.88
N VAL A 798 17.61 -18.52 -21.85
CA VAL A 798 18.45 -17.47 -21.24
C VAL A 798 19.49 -16.96 -22.25
N LEU A 799 20.08 -17.86 -23.05
CA LEU A 799 21.01 -17.48 -24.10
C LEU A 799 20.33 -16.63 -25.20
N GLU A 800 19.08 -16.95 -25.56
CA GLU A 800 18.28 -16.14 -26.48
C GLU A 800 18.00 -14.75 -25.90
N ASP A 801 17.66 -14.65 -24.61
CA ASP A 801 17.47 -13.37 -23.92
C ASP A 801 18.76 -12.54 -23.86
N CYS A 802 19.91 -13.17 -23.60
CA CYS A 802 21.23 -12.50 -23.66
C CYS A 802 21.51 -11.91 -25.06
N LYS A 803 21.28 -12.70 -26.12
CA LYS A 803 21.45 -12.25 -27.51
C LYS A 803 20.48 -11.13 -27.85
N ARG A 804 19.23 -11.26 -27.40
CA ARG A 804 18.21 -10.24 -27.63
C ARG A 804 18.57 -8.93 -26.95
N LEU A 805 19.08 -8.97 -25.73
CA LEU A 805 19.57 -7.78 -25.02
C LEU A 805 20.75 -7.13 -25.76
N GLN A 806 21.70 -7.92 -26.28
CA GLN A 806 22.79 -7.41 -27.12
C GLN A 806 22.26 -6.66 -28.35
N GLU A 807 21.32 -7.26 -29.10
CA GLU A 807 20.69 -6.61 -30.26
C GLU A 807 20.01 -5.29 -29.89
N LEU A 808 19.32 -5.26 -28.74
CA LEU A 808 18.67 -4.06 -28.25
C LEU A 808 19.69 -2.98 -27.91
N VAL A 809 20.76 -3.29 -27.18
CA VAL A 809 21.81 -2.32 -26.85
C VAL A 809 22.47 -1.77 -28.12
N SER A 810 22.86 -2.63 -29.07
CA SER A 810 23.49 -2.20 -30.32
C SER A 810 22.56 -1.32 -31.19
N SER A 811 21.25 -1.61 -31.19
CA SER A 811 20.26 -0.88 -31.99
C SER A 811 19.72 0.41 -31.35
N HIS A 812 20.14 0.77 -30.14
CA HIS A 812 19.74 2.02 -29.47
C HIS A 812 20.93 2.96 -29.31
N ASP A 813 20.65 4.24 -29.05
CA ASP A 813 21.66 5.29 -28.92
C ASP A 813 22.00 5.54 -27.45
N ALA A 814 21.01 5.38 -26.56
CA ALA A 814 21.17 5.46 -25.12
C ALA A 814 20.42 4.35 -24.38
N VAL A 815 20.98 3.89 -23.27
CA VAL A 815 20.45 2.81 -22.42
C VAL A 815 20.34 3.31 -20.98
N PHE A 816 19.14 3.22 -20.41
CA PHE A 816 18.86 3.54 -19.03
C PHE A 816 18.73 2.25 -18.22
N LEU A 817 19.58 2.09 -17.22
CA LEU A 817 19.60 0.95 -16.31
C LEU A 817 18.76 1.34 -15.08
N LEU A 818 17.49 0.94 -15.09
CA LEU A 818 16.44 1.30 -14.13
C LEU A 818 15.89 0.07 -13.38
N THR A 819 16.65 -1.02 -13.40
CA THR A 819 16.34 -2.28 -12.71
C THR A 819 16.49 -2.13 -11.20
N ASP A 820 15.90 -3.06 -10.46
CA ASP A 820 15.82 -3.03 -9.00
C ASP A 820 16.95 -3.80 -8.29
N THR A 821 17.81 -4.51 -9.02
CA THR A 821 18.95 -5.26 -8.45
C THR A 821 20.28 -4.83 -9.05
N ARG A 822 21.37 -5.08 -8.32
CA ARG A 822 22.73 -4.83 -8.81
C ARG A 822 23.11 -5.76 -9.95
N GLU A 823 22.84 -7.04 -9.78
CA GLU A 823 23.19 -8.12 -10.72
C GLU A 823 22.53 -7.94 -12.09
N SER A 824 21.28 -7.50 -12.16
CA SER A 824 20.59 -7.20 -13.43
C SER A 824 21.21 -6.02 -14.20
N ARG A 825 22.05 -5.19 -13.56
CA ARG A 825 22.76 -4.09 -14.24
C ARG A 825 24.06 -4.53 -14.90
N TRP A 826 24.60 -5.72 -14.57
CA TRP A 826 25.92 -6.16 -15.03
C TRP A 826 25.98 -6.36 -16.54
N LEU A 827 25.12 -7.23 -17.09
CA LEU A 827 25.14 -7.54 -18.53
C LEU A 827 24.86 -6.30 -19.39
N PRO A 828 23.85 -5.45 -19.10
CA PRO A 828 23.69 -4.18 -19.80
C PRO A 828 24.94 -3.27 -19.75
N THR A 829 25.61 -3.20 -18.59
CA THR A 829 26.82 -2.38 -18.43
C THR A 829 27.95 -2.88 -19.32
N LEU A 830 28.20 -4.20 -19.33
CA LEU A 830 29.18 -4.84 -20.21
C LEU A 830 28.92 -4.51 -21.68
N LEU A 831 27.67 -4.71 -22.12
CA LEU A 831 27.28 -4.49 -23.52
C LEU A 831 27.41 -3.02 -23.91
N CYS A 832 26.96 -2.08 -23.08
CA CYS A 832 27.10 -0.65 -23.35
C CYS A 832 28.56 -0.21 -23.42
N ALA A 833 29.42 -0.73 -22.54
CA ALA A 833 30.84 -0.45 -22.56
C ALA A 833 31.52 -1.03 -23.82
N ASN A 834 31.13 -2.22 -24.27
CA ASN A 834 31.65 -2.82 -25.51
C ASN A 834 31.25 -2.01 -26.76
N GLU A 835 29.98 -1.59 -26.82
CA GLU A 835 29.39 -0.90 -27.98
C GLU A 835 29.56 0.63 -27.93
N ASN A 836 30.18 1.17 -26.88
CA ASN A 836 30.31 2.61 -26.62
C ASN A 836 28.97 3.37 -26.66
N LYS A 837 27.93 2.79 -26.03
CA LYS A 837 26.61 3.41 -25.92
C LYS A 837 26.53 4.33 -24.72
N ILE A 838 25.75 5.41 -24.86
CA ILE A 838 25.39 6.24 -23.72
C ILE A 838 24.65 5.37 -22.70
N ALA A 839 25.20 5.19 -21.51
CA ALA A 839 24.57 4.44 -20.44
C ALA A 839 24.36 5.32 -19.21
N ILE A 840 23.14 5.31 -18.68
CA ILE A 840 22.75 6.04 -17.47
C ILE A 840 22.16 5.06 -16.48
N THR A 841 22.75 4.98 -15.30
CA THR A 841 22.20 4.21 -14.18
C THR A 841 21.50 5.14 -13.22
N ALA A 842 20.27 4.78 -12.87
CA ALA A 842 19.54 5.38 -11.76
C ALA A 842 19.20 4.30 -10.74
N ALA A 843 19.48 4.57 -9.47
CA ALA A 843 19.23 3.63 -8.37
C ALA A 843 18.65 4.37 -7.16
N LEU A 844 17.83 3.65 -6.39
CA LEU A 844 17.15 4.16 -5.19
C LEU A 844 17.51 3.29 -3.99
N GLY A 845 17.97 3.92 -2.92
CA GLY A 845 17.87 3.40 -1.56
C GLY A 845 16.58 3.86 -0.89
N TYR A 846 16.45 3.62 0.43
CA TYR A 846 15.30 4.08 1.22
C TYR A 846 15.08 5.61 1.14
N ASP A 847 16.13 6.38 1.43
CA ASP A 847 16.12 7.85 1.50
C ASP A 847 17.19 8.52 0.63
N SER A 848 17.99 7.73 -0.09
CA SER A 848 19.10 8.20 -0.93
C SER A 848 18.99 7.67 -2.36
N TYR A 849 19.62 8.37 -3.29
CA TYR A 849 19.60 8.00 -4.70
C TYR A 849 20.94 8.23 -5.37
N LEU A 850 21.14 7.52 -6.48
CA LEU A 850 22.28 7.65 -7.38
C LEU A 850 21.77 7.83 -8.80
N VAL A 851 22.32 8.82 -9.50
CA VAL A 851 22.24 8.96 -10.95
C VAL A 851 23.66 9.07 -11.47
N MET A 852 24.07 8.21 -12.40
CA MET A 852 25.40 8.30 -13.01
C MET A 852 25.37 7.96 -14.49
N ARG A 853 26.24 8.60 -15.24
CA ARG A 853 26.57 8.21 -16.61
C ARG A 853 27.81 7.33 -16.62
N HIS A 854 27.90 6.38 -17.53
CA HIS A 854 29.09 5.53 -17.64
C HIS A 854 30.10 6.18 -18.60
N GLY A 855 31.39 5.93 -18.37
CA GLY A 855 32.43 6.31 -19.33
C GLY A 855 32.47 5.39 -20.55
N ALA A 856 33.13 5.87 -21.61
CA ALA A 856 33.39 5.08 -22.81
C ALA A 856 34.18 3.79 -22.49
N GLY A 857 34.01 2.74 -23.29
CA GLY A 857 34.83 1.52 -23.28
C GLY A 857 36.28 1.76 -23.73
N PRO A 858 37.20 0.82 -23.45
CA PRO A 858 38.56 0.86 -23.96
C PRO A 858 38.54 0.64 -25.50
N GLY A 859 39.35 1.43 -26.20
CA GLY A 859 39.43 1.41 -27.67
C GLY A 859 39.91 0.07 -28.25
N THR A 860 39.58 -0.20 -29.51
CA THR A 860 39.87 -1.47 -30.20
C THR A 860 41.26 -1.55 -30.85
N ASN A 861 42.09 -0.51 -30.76
CA ASN A 861 43.42 -0.48 -31.39
C ASN A 861 44.51 -1.13 -30.52
N CYS A 862 44.44 -2.45 -30.32
CA CYS A 862 45.52 -3.25 -29.73
C CYS A 862 45.77 -4.50 -30.58
N GLY A 863 46.33 -4.29 -31.78
CA GLY A 863 46.68 -5.35 -32.73
C GLY A 863 48.14 -5.82 -32.68
N SER A 864 48.90 -5.55 -31.60
CA SER A 864 50.30 -5.99 -31.45
C SER A 864 50.46 -6.92 -30.23
N PRO A 865 51.06 -8.12 -30.37
CA PRO A 865 51.07 -9.14 -29.31
C PRO A 865 52.00 -8.87 -28.11
N ASP A 866 52.91 -7.89 -28.18
CA ASP A 866 54.00 -7.71 -27.21
C ASP A 866 53.83 -6.46 -26.33
N VAL A 867 52.78 -6.36 -25.51
CA VAL A 867 52.72 -5.30 -24.46
C VAL A 867 51.79 -5.65 -23.30
N VAL A 868 52.17 -6.60 -22.46
CA VAL A 868 51.43 -6.91 -21.21
C VAL A 868 51.56 -5.77 -20.19
N ALA A 869 52.68 -5.02 -20.21
CA ALA A 869 52.92 -3.90 -19.28
C ALA A 869 52.36 -2.54 -19.74
N ALA A 870 52.08 -2.35 -21.04
CA ALA A 870 51.42 -1.12 -21.53
C ALA A 870 49.88 -1.24 -21.57
N ALA A 871 49.35 -2.45 -21.41
CA ALA A 871 47.91 -2.72 -21.37
C ALA A 871 47.23 -2.09 -20.14
N ASP A 872 47.93 -1.98 -19.00
CA ASP A 872 47.39 -1.35 -17.78
C ASP A 872 47.22 0.16 -17.94
N THR A 873 48.17 0.85 -18.60
CA THR A 873 48.09 2.29 -18.89
C THR A 873 47.02 2.60 -19.94
N LEU A 874 46.90 1.75 -20.97
CA LEU A 874 45.87 1.87 -22.02
C LEU A 874 44.45 1.54 -21.54
N SER A 875 44.30 0.85 -20.40
CA SER A 875 42.99 0.49 -19.85
C SER A 875 42.24 1.67 -19.22
N ALA A 876 42.97 2.68 -18.75
CA ALA A 876 42.43 3.84 -18.05
C ALA A 876 42.22 5.06 -18.96
N GLU A 877 42.78 5.06 -20.17
CA GLU A 877 42.68 6.17 -21.13
C GLU A 877 41.70 5.86 -22.26
N ASP A 878 40.99 6.89 -22.73
CA ASP A 878 40.05 6.81 -23.85
C ASP A 878 40.78 6.99 -25.19
N VAL A 879 40.02 6.94 -26.29
CA VAL A 879 40.57 7.11 -27.65
C VAL A 879 41.23 8.50 -27.86
N LEU A 880 40.95 9.47 -26.99
CA LEU A 880 41.51 10.82 -26.99
C LEU A 880 42.71 10.97 -26.02
N GLY A 881 43.15 9.88 -25.38
CA GLY A 881 44.23 9.90 -24.38
C GLY A 881 43.83 10.52 -23.04
N ARG A 882 42.52 10.62 -22.75
CA ARG A 882 41.98 11.17 -21.50
C ARG A 882 41.56 10.06 -20.56
N GLN A 883 41.62 10.31 -19.26
CA GLN A 883 41.19 9.33 -18.27
C GLN A 883 39.69 9.01 -18.40
N ARG A 884 39.36 7.73 -18.55
CA ARG A 884 37.99 7.22 -18.72
C ARG A 884 37.22 7.31 -17.41
N LEU A 885 35.96 7.72 -17.51
CA LEU A 885 35.04 7.63 -16.37
C LEU A 885 34.67 6.17 -16.08
N GLY A 886 34.43 5.89 -14.80
CA GLY A 886 34.02 4.57 -14.36
C GLY A 886 32.59 4.20 -14.79
N CYS A 887 32.28 2.91 -14.72
CA CYS A 887 30.90 2.42 -14.75
C CYS A 887 30.39 2.18 -13.30
N TYR A 888 29.15 1.72 -13.16
CA TYR A 888 28.55 1.39 -11.86
C TYR A 888 29.40 0.44 -11.00
N PHE A 889 30.14 -0.49 -11.62
CA PHE A 889 30.94 -1.51 -10.93
C PHE A 889 32.42 -1.13 -10.71
N CYS A 890 32.85 0.09 -11.05
CA CYS A 890 34.27 0.46 -10.92
C CYS A 890 34.72 0.74 -9.48
N ASN A 891 33.79 1.17 -8.61
CA ASN A 891 34.10 1.54 -7.23
C ASN A 891 33.77 0.41 -6.24
N ASP A 892 33.64 -0.82 -6.74
CA ASP A 892 33.26 -1.99 -5.96
C ASP A 892 34.39 -3.02 -5.98
N VAL A 893 34.57 -3.74 -4.87
CA VAL A 893 35.64 -4.72 -4.66
C VAL A 893 35.13 -6.17 -4.66
N VAL A 894 33.92 -6.41 -5.18
CA VAL A 894 33.29 -7.75 -5.24
C VAL A 894 32.57 -7.95 -6.59
N ALA A 895 32.53 -9.18 -7.10
CA ALA A 895 31.68 -9.51 -8.25
C ALA A 895 30.18 -9.38 -7.92
N PRO A 896 29.31 -9.08 -8.92
CA PRO A 896 27.87 -9.21 -8.72
C PRO A 896 27.52 -10.69 -8.51
N VAL A 897 27.14 -11.04 -7.28
CA VAL A 897 26.66 -12.37 -6.88
C VAL A 897 25.18 -12.30 -6.50
N ASP A 898 24.51 -13.44 -6.31
CA ASP A 898 23.10 -13.50 -5.90
C ASP A 898 22.89 -12.77 -4.55
N SER A 899 22.41 -11.54 -4.66
CA SER A 899 22.02 -10.69 -3.55
C SER A 899 20.53 -10.86 -3.18
N VAL A 900 19.79 -11.63 -4.00
CA VAL A 900 18.38 -11.94 -3.77
C VAL A 900 18.22 -12.88 -2.58
N SER A 901 19.17 -13.82 -2.40
CA SER A 901 19.18 -14.78 -1.30
C SER A 901 19.78 -14.24 0.02
N ASN A 902 20.74 -13.30 0.00
CA ASN A 902 21.40 -12.73 1.18
C ASN A 902 21.50 -11.18 1.11
N ARG A 903 20.77 -10.46 1.99
CA ARG A 903 20.37 -9.04 1.80
C ARG A 903 21.30 -7.96 2.39
N THR A 904 21.65 -6.94 1.61
CA THR A 904 21.81 -5.51 2.03
C THR A 904 21.63 -4.51 0.86
N LEU A 905 21.14 -3.30 1.18
CA LEU A 905 20.91 -2.08 0.38
C LEU A 905 20.01 -2.10 -0.88
N ASP A 906 20.27 -2.94 -1.90
CA ASP A 906 19.61 -2.79 -3.22
C ASP A 906 18.17 -3.37 -3.28
N GLN A 907 17.70 -4.13 -2.28
CA GLN A 907 16.31 -4.61 -2.17
C GLN A 907 15.29 -3.57 -1.64
N GLN A 908 15.64 -2.28 -1.57
CA GLN A 908 14.76 -1.24 -1.03
C GLN A 908 13.88 -0.53 -2.05
N CYS A 909 13.95 -0.88 -3.35
CA CYS A 909 13.14 -0.21 -4.40
C CYS A 909 11.61 -0.29 -4.21
N THR A 910 11.11 -1.19 -3.34
CA THR A 910 9.68 -1.25 -2.95
C THR A 910 9.35 -0.40 -1.71
N VAL A 911 10.34 -0.05 -0.91
CA VAL A 911 10.25 0.71 0.34
C VAL A 911 11.13 1.94 0.21
N THR A 912 10.77 2.83 -0.73
CA THR A 912 11.45 4.11 -0.95
C THR A 912 10.50 5.23 -0.61
N ARG A 913 11.04 6.36 -0.13
CA ARG A 913 10.24 7.58 0.05
C ARG A 913 9.59 8.01 -1.29
N PRO A 914 8.27 8.27 -1.34
CA PRO A 914 7.53 8.54 -2.57
C PRO A 914 8.12 9.60 -3.51
N GLY A 915 8.69 10.69 -2.98
CA GLY A 915 9.26 11.77 -3.80
C GLY A 915 10.61 11.43 -4.43
N LEU A 916 11.30 10.39 -3.95
CA LEU A 916 12.67 10.05 -4.33
C LEU A 916 12.77 9.65 -5.81
N ALA A 917 11.85 8.80 -6.29
CA ALA A 917 11.87 8.33 -7.67
C ALA A 917 11.68 9.47 -8.68
N SER A 918 10.83 10.44 -8.37
CA SER A 918 10.60 11.62 -9.23
C SER A 918 11.86 12.49 -9.30
N ILE A 919 12.53 12.72 -8.16
CA ILE A 919 13.81 13.45 -8.10
C ILE A 919 14.88 12.75 -8.93
N THR A 920 15.09 11.45 -8.71
CA THR A 920 16.10 10.65 -9.40
C THR A 920 15.85 10.61 -10.91
N SER A 921 14.60 10.44 -11.32
CA SER A 921 14.23 10.39 -12.74
C SER A 921 14.42 11.74 -13.43
N GLY A 922 14.11 12.85 -12.74
CA GLY A 922 14.36 14.20 -13.23
C GLY A 922 15.85 14.45 -13.47
N CYS A 923 16.71 14.08 -12.51
CA CYS A 923 18.17 14.17 -12.65
C CYS A 923 18.71 13.27 -13.79
N ALA A 924 18.18 12.06 -13.96
CA ALA A 924 18.62 11.13 -15.00
C ALA A 924 18.29 11.64 -16.42
N ALA A 925 17.08 12.15 -16.64
CA ALA A 925 16.66 12.70 -17.92
C ALA A 925 17.42 13.98 -18.29
N ASP A 926 17.70 14.83 -17.31
CA ASP A 926 18.51 16.04 -17.48
C ASP A 926 19.98 15.71 -17.82
N LEU A 927 20.61 14.77 -17.09
CA LEU A 927 21.97 14.31 -17.37
C LEU A 927 22.08 13.71 -18.78
N PHE A 928 21.08 12.94 -19.21
CA PHE A 928 20.97 12.44 -20.58
C PHE A 928 20.93 13.57 -21.60
N THR A 929 20.03 14.54 -21.39
CA THR A 929 19.81 15.64 -22.33
C THR A 929 21.11 16.42 -22.53
N ARG A 930 21.86 16.70 -21.46
CA ARG A 930 23.16 17.38 -21.57
C ARG A 930 24.20 16.56 -22.29
N MET A 931 24.33 15.27 -21.93
CA MET A 931 25.30 14.38 -22.56
C MET A 931 25.05 14.21 -24.06
N LEU A 932 23.78 14.15 -24.49
CA LEU A 932 23.41 14.06 -25.91
C LEU A 932 23.81 15.32 -26.70
N HIS A 933 23.82 16.48 -26.05
CA HIS A 933 24.16 17.76 -26.67
C HIS A 933 25.64 18.14 -26.52
N HIS A 934 26.37 17.50 -25.61
CA HIS A 934 27.79 17.74 -25.41
C HIS A 934 28.60 17.31 -26.66
N PRO A 935 29.57 18.12 -27.14
CA PRO A 935 30.34 17.81 -28.34
C PRO A 935 31.09 16.47 -28.25
N ASP A 936 31.66 16.17 -27.07
CA ASP A 936 32.41 14.93 -26.83
C ASP A 936 31.50 13.73 -26.49
N GLY A 937 30.19 13.92 -26.36
CA GLY A 937 29.23 12.84 -26.07
C GLY A 937 29.64 11.97 -24.86
N ILE A 938 29.81 10.66 -25.09
CA ILE A 938 30.25 9.69 -24.07
C ILE A 938 31.69 9.94 -23.55
N HIS A 939 32.52 10.62 -24.33
CA HIS A 939 33.90 10.98 -23.97
C HIS A 939 33.99 12.30 -23.19
N ALA A 940 32.86 12.92 -22.88
CA ALA A 940 32.84 14.16 -22.12
C ALA A 940 33.45 13.97 -20.71
N PRO A 941 34.37 14.86 -20.27
CA PRO A 941 34.99 14.76 -18.96
C PRO A 941 33.94 14.91 -17.85
N GLY A 942 34.19 14.33 -16.68
CA GLY A 942 33.32 14.49 -15.52
C GLY A 942 33.62 15.77 -14.77
N GLU A 943 32.60 16.57 -14.52
CA GLU A 943 32.73 17.83 -13.80
C GLU A 943 32.22 17.70 -12.36
N ILE A 944 32.78 18.49 -11.45
CA ILE A 944 32.39 18.54 -10.04
C ILE A 944 31.85 19.95 -9.75
N ALA A 945 30.69 20.02 -9.09
CA ALA A 945 30.09 21.28 -8.69
C ALA A 945 31.03 22.07 -7.76
N GLY A 946 31.19 23.37 -8.03
CA GLY A 946 32.03 24.28 -7.25
C GLY A 946 33.51 24.33 -7.65
N THR A 947 34.03 23.38 -8.45
CA THR A 947 35.44 23.39 -8.92
C THR A 947 35.58 23.66 -10.41
N SER A 948 34.59 23.27 -11.22
CA SER A 948 34.63 23.39 -12.68
C SER A 948 33.94 24.68 -13.16
N SER A 949 34.49 25.36 -14.17
CA SER A 949 33.86 26.54 -14.78
C SER A 949 32.64 26.15 -15.59
N GLU A 950 31.50 26.82 -15.37
CA GLU A 950 30.23 26.52 -16.05
C GLU A 950 30.34 26.69 -17.57
N GLY A 951 30.18 25.58 -18.31
CA GLY A 951 30.03 25.59 -19.75
C GLY A 951 28.62 26.04 -20.20
N PRO A 952 28.41 26.29 -21.50
CA PRO A 952 27.12 26.75 -22.05
C PRO A 952 25.96 25.76 -21.87
N LEU A 953 26.23 24.49 -21.57
CA LEU A 953 25.23 23.43 -21.33
C LEU A 953 24.98 23.16 -19.82
N GLY A 954 25.60 23.95 -18.94
CA GLY A 954 25.67 23.63 -17.50
C GLY A 954 26.71 22.56 -17.19
N LEU A 955 26.77 22.14 -15.92
CA LEU A 955 27.67 21.09 -15.46
C LEU A 955 27.25 19.71 -15.97
N LEU A 956 28.22 18.90 -16.35
CA LEU A 956 28.05 17.49 -16.75
C LEU A 956 28.75 16.54 -15.78
N PRO A 957 28.16 16.28 -14.60
CA PRO A 957 28.78 15.41 -13.60
C PRO A 957 28.89 13.96 -14.07
N HIS A 958 29.82 13.22 -13.48
CA HIS A 958 29.87 11.76 -13.64
C HIS A 958 28.78 11.11 -12.78
N GLN A 959 28.79 11.36 -11.47
CA GLN A 959 27.80 10.83 -10.53
C GLN A 959 27.11 11.96 -9.78
N ILE A 960 25.80 11.83 -9.59
CA ILE A 960 24.95 12.65 -8.73
C ILE A 960 24.41 11.73 -7.64
N ARG A 961 24.75 12.02 -6.39
CA ARG A 961 24.20 11.34 -5.21
C ARG A 961 23.43 12.33 -4.37
N GLY A 962 22.25 11.95 -3.90
CA GLY A 962 21.51 12.79 -2.97
C GLY A 962 20.88 11.98 -1.86
N SER A 963 20.75 12.63 -0.70
CA SER A 963 20.00 12.12 0.44
C SER A 963 18.85 13.06 0.77
N LEU A 964 17.67 12.50 0.98
CA LEU A 964 16.53 13.26 1.48
C LEU A 964 16.66 13.54 2.97
N SER A 965 17.20 12.63 3.79
CA SER A 965 17.34 12.83 5.25
C SER A 965 18.13 14.08 5.59
N GLN A 966 19.18 14.35 4.81
CA GLN A 966 20.04 15.53 4.96
C GLN A 966 19.79 16.64 3.93
N TYR A 967 18.91 16.40 2.94
CA TYR A 967 18.73 17.29 1.78
C TYR A 967 20.05 17.73 1.13
N ASN A 968 21.00 16.80 1.03
CA ASN A 968 22.28 17.05 0.38
C ASN A 968 22.28 16.56 -1.07
N LEU A 969 23.18 17.15 -1.87
CA LEU A 969 23.44 16.77 -3.24
C LEU A 969 24.96 16.81 -3.45
N LEU A 970 25.52 15.68 -3.86
CA LEU A 970 26.95 15.50 -4.07
C LEU A 970 27.19 15.11 -5.52
N THR A 971 28.12 15.82 -6.16
CA THR A 971 28.69 15.40 -7.45
C THR A 971 30.01 14.71 -7.22
N LEU A 972 30.16 13.47 -7.67
CA LEU A 972 31.38 12.69 -7.49
C LEU A 972 31.98 12.30 -8.85
N LEU A 973 33.30 12.17 -8.85
CA LEU A 973 34.08 11.74 -9.99
C LEU A 973 34.78 10.41 -9.64
N GLY A 974 34.38 9.35 -10.33
CA GLY A 974 35.09 8.06 -10.32
C GLY A 974 35.68 7.74 -11.69
N TYR A 975 36.89 7.22 -11.73
CA TYR A 975 37.54 6.80 -12.97
C TYR A 975 37.42 5.28 -13.17
N SER A 976 37.65 4.82 -14.39
CA SER A 976 37.65 3.39 -14.70
C SER A 976 38.80 2.68 -13.99
N SER A 977 38.50 1.55 -13.34
CA SER A 977 39.50 0.67 -12.74
C SER A 977 39.89 -0.46 -13.70
N SER A 978 41.18 -0.80 -13.75
CA SER A 978 41.69 -1.98 -14.47
C SER A 978 41.14 -3.28 -13.88
N ASN A 979 40.79 -3.29 -12.59
CA ASN A 979 40.16 -4.42 -11.91
C ASN A 979 38.63 -4.43 -12.06
N CYS A 980 37.99 -3.52 -12.79
CA CYS A 980 36.52 -3.51 -12.84
C CYS A 980 35.94 -4.80 -13.44
N THR A 981 34.95 -5.40 -12.76
CA THR A 981 34.25 -6.64 -13.17
C THR A 981 33.30 -6.48 -14.35
N ALA A 982 33.14 -5.27 -14.91
CA ALA A 982 32.24 -5.00 -16.03
C ALA A 982 32.90 -4.27 -17.22
N CYS A 983 33.66 -3.19 -16.98
CA CYS A 983 34.19 -2.34 -18.06
C CYS A 983 35.72 -2.31 -18.19
N SER A 984 36.42 -3.19 -17.47
CA SER A 984 37.88 -3.35 -17.61
C SER A 984 38.24 -3.90 -18.99
N ASN A 985 39.48 -3.63 -19.41
CA ASN A 985 39.98 -4.17 -20.67
C ASN A 985 40.05 -5.71 -20.66
N ALA A 986 40.36 -6.33 -19.52
CA ALA A 986 40.39 -7.78 -19.36
C ALA A 986 39.01 -8.40 -19.63
N VAL A 987 37.96 -7.87 -18.98
CA VAL A 987 36.58 -8.35 -19.14
C VAL A 987 36.07 -8.15 -20.57
N LEU A 988 36.30 -6.97 -21.14
CA LEU A 988 35.82 -6.67 -22.50
C LEU A 988 36.59 -7.46 -23.58
N SER A 989 37.88 -7.71 -23.39
CA SER A 989 38.67 -8.55 -24.29
C SER A 989 38.19 -10.01 -24.25
N GLU A 990 37.90 -10.52 -23.06
CA GLU A 990 37.37 -11.88 -22.89
C GLU A 990 35.96 -12.02 -23.50
N TYR A 991 35.10 -11.03 -23.31
CA TYR A 991 33.79 -10.97 -23.98
C TYR A 991 33.92 -10.92 -25.50
N ARG A 992 34.81 -10.08 -26.06
CA ARG A 992 35.04 -10.01 -27.51
C ARG A 992 35.57 -11.34 -28.09
N ARG A 993 36.34 -12.09 -27.29
CA ARG A 993 36.93 -13.38 -27.69
C ARG A 993 35.93 -14.54 -27.66
N ARG A 994 35.07 -14.61 -26.64
CA ARG A 994 34.17 -15.76 -26.38
C ARG A 994 32.69 -15.48 -26.59
N GLY A 995 32.29 -14.21 -26.72
CA GLY A 995 30.92 -13.79 -26.87
C GLY A 995 30.02 -14.28 -25.73
N MET A 996 28.89 -14.88 -26.10
CA MET A 996 27.87 -15.32 -25.14
C MET A 996 28.29 -16.53 -24.29
N ASP A 997 29.29 -17.30 -24.71
CA ASP A 997 29.81 -18.40 -23.89
C ASP A 997 30.49 -17.86 -22.61
N PHE A 998 31.14 -16.68 -22.70
CA PHE A 998 31.65 -15.99 -21.53
C PHE A 998 30.51 -15.47 -20.63
N VAL A 999 29.49 -14.86 -21.23
CA VAL A 999 28.31 -14.35 -20.48
C VAL A 999 27.63 -15.50 -19.72
N MET A 1000 27.39 -16.63 -20.38
CA MET A 1000 26.79 -17.81 -19.75
C MET A 1000 27.67 -18.39 -18.63
N GLN A 1001 29.00 -18.39 -18.79
CA GLN A 1001 29.87 -18.79 -17.69
C GLN A 1001 29.71 -17.85 -16.49
N VAL A 1002 29.77 -16.53 -16.71
CA VAL A 1002 29.63 -15.54 -15.63
C VAL A 1002 28.27 -15.63 -14.92
N ILE A 1003 27.19 -15.90 -15.66
CA ILE A 1003 25.86 -16.07 -15.06
C ILE A 1003 25.87 -17.20 -14.04
N ASN A 1004 26.49 -18.33 -14.39
CA ASN A 1004 26.55 -19.52 -13.54
C ASN A 1004 27.65 -19.44 -12.46
N GLU A 1005 28.77 -18.78 -12.76
CA GLU A 1005 30.00 -18.75 -11.94
C GLU A 1005 30.56 -17.31 -11.89
N PRO A 1006 29.93 -16.39 -11.13
CA PRO A 1006 30.32 -14.97 -11.11
C PRO A 1006 31.72 -14.73 -10.53
N THR A 1007 32.24 -15.63 -9.68
CA THR A 1007 33.60 -15.56 -9.11
C THR A 1007 34.69 -15.59 -10.17
N TYR A 1008 34.40 -16.14 -11.36
CA TYR A 1008 35.32 -16.08 -12.50
C TYR A 1008 35.70 -14.64 -12.88
N LEU A 1009 34.80 -13.67 -12.67
CA LEU A 1009 35.12 -12.25 -12.91
C LEU A 1009 36.20 -11.74 -11.96
N GLU A 1010 36.22 -12.18 -10.71
CA GLU A 1010 37.19 -11.74 -9.71
C GLU A 1010 38.59 -12.24 -10.06
N ASP A 1011 38.68 -13.49 -10.52
CA ASP A 1011 39.92 -14.09 -11.01
C ASP A 1011 40.40 -13.40 -12.29
N LEU A 1012 39.52 -13.17 -13.26
CA LEU A 1012 39.85 -12.53 -14.54
C LEU A 1012 40.37 -11.10 -14.37
N THR A 1013 39.87 -10.39 -13.36
CA THR A 1013 40.21 -8.98 -13.11
C THR A 1013 41.31 -8.79 -12.07
N GLY A 1014 41.83 -9.88 -11.47
CA GLY A 1014 42.84 -9.82 -10.43
C GLY A 1014 42.31 -9.32 -9.07
N LEU A 1015 40.99 -9.22 -8.89
CA LEU A 1015 40.40 -8.89 -7.58
C LEU A 1015 40.69 -9.96 -6.54
N THR A 1016 40.68 -11.23 -6.93
CA THR A 1016 40.99 -12.34 -6.02
C THR A 1016 42.36 -12.15 -5.35
N ASP A 1017 43.35 -11.72 -6.13
CA ASP A 1017 44.71 -11.50 -5.62
C ASP A 1017 44.81 -10.19 -4.83
N LEU A 1018 44.09 -9.14 -5.24
CA LEU A 1018 43.97 -7.90 -4.48
C LEU A 1018 43.37 -8.15 -3.08
N MET A 1019 42.28 -8.91 -3.00
CA MET A 1019 41.62 -9.28 -1.74
C MET A 1019 42.55 -10.11 -0.84
N LYS A 1020 43.29 -11.07 -1.40
CA LYS A 1020 44.30 -11.83 -0.67
C LYS A 1020 45.40 -10.91 -0.13
N SER A 1021 45.93 -10.01 -0.95
CA SER A 1021 47.01 -9.09 -0.54
C SER A 1021 46.59 -8.13 0.58
N ALA A 1022 45.34 -7.69 0.59
CA ALA A 1022 44.76 -6.87 1.66
C ALA A 1022 44.61 -7.67 2.96
N ALA A 1023 44.19 -8.94 2.88
CA ALA A 1023 44.10 -9.83 4.05
C ALA A 1023 45.46 -10.13 4.69
N TYR A 1024 46.53 -10.21 3.89
CA TYR A 1024 47.91 -10.33 4.39
C TYR A 1024 48.45 -9.04 5.02
N SER A 1025 47.83 -7.89 4.73
CA SER A 1025 48.27 -6.56 5.18
C SER A 1025 47.54 -6.07 6.43
N GLN A 1026 46.93 -6.97 7.22
CA GLN A 1026 46.40 -6.61 8.54
C GLN A 1026 47.55 -6.10 9.44
N VAL A 1027 47.70 -4.79 9.44
CA VAL A 1027 48.45 -4.00 10.42
C VAL A 1027 47.94 -4.38 11.80
N GLU A 1028 48.87 -4.75 12.69
CA GLU A 1028 48.64 -4.87 14.13
C GLU A 1028 47.96 -3.60 14.64
N TRP A 1029 46.66 -3.67 14.91
CA TRP A 1029 46.05 -2.72 15.82
C TRP A 1029 46.65 -3.05 17.18
N ILE A 1030 47.60 -2.23 17.64
CA ILE A 1030 48.06 -2.27 19.02
C ILE A 1030 46.83 -1.93 19.85
N ASP A 1031 46.26 -2.94 20.51
CA ASP A 1031 45.30 -2.72 21.58
C ASP A 1031 46.04 -1.87 22.63
N GLU A 1032 45.70 -0.58 22.71
CA GLU A 1032 46.03 0.21 23.89
C GLU A 1032 45.34 -0.49 25.07
N VAL A 1033 46.14 -1.22 25.84
CA VAL A 1033 45.70 -1.82 27.09
C VAL A 1033 45.36 -0.66 28.00
N ASP A 1034 44.09 -0.55 28.39
CA ASP A 1034 43.60 0.35 29.43
C ASP A 1034 44.39 0.09 30.73
N ASP A 1035 45.46 0.86 30.95
CA ASP A 1035 46.09 1.03 32.26
C ASP A 1035 45.20 1.97 33.09
N ASP A 1036 44.08 1.44 33.60
CA ASP A 1036 43.27 2.09 34.64
C ASP A 1036 42.77 1.04 35.63
N ASP A 1037 43.71 0.41 36.34
CA ASP A 1037 43.48 -0.26 37.62
C ASP A 1037 44.80 -0.34 38.42
N GLU A 1038 45.15 0.73 39.14
CA GLU A 1038 45.76 0.74 40.48
C GLU A 1038 46.38 2.11 40.79
N MET A 1039 45.76 2.89 41.67
CA MET A 1039 46.49 3.54 42.77
C MET A 1039 45.50 4.02 43.83
N ASP A 1040 45.50 3.30 44.95
CA ASP A 1040 45.21 3.83 46.28
C ASP A 1040 46.02 5.13 46.53
N ILE A 1041 45.32 6.21 46.92
CA ILE A 1041 45.55 7.18 48.02
C ILE A 1041 44.74 8.46 47.78
#